data_AF-A0AAV1WIK4-F1
#
_entry.id   AF-A0AAV1WIK4-F1
#
_cell.length_a   1.000
_cell.length_b   1.000
_cell.length_c   1.000
_cell.angle_alpha   90.00
_cell.angle_beta   90.00
_cell.angle_gamma   90.00
#
_symmetry.space_group_name_H-M   'P 1'
#
loop_
_entity.id
_entity.type
_entity.pdbx_description
1 polymer ?
#
loop_
_entity_poly.entity_id
_entity_poly.type
_entity_poly.pdbx_seq_one_letter_code
_entity_poly.pdbx_strand_id
1 'polypeptide(L)'
;MILQLAIHMIIFICSIYPLASAQSDCNTTCGSVEINYPFGMNNPNCFLGKWFEIECRNTTSAADQIPYLKYTDMEVTYIDTVVNTVNIMSPIFLWNCNGKTDIPVIDLRGSPFVYSQARNKFVAFGCNNFAFLQSNGTTVGGCVSFCDKNEEVNYNIYSGTIGCYGQYCCQTSLPLHLSEYNATREDLTNKSSDECNYAFIANDIWLGSSYYYDEMRVRFIDLKKIHHVPAVLEWEILNESMNISTLEFSSGSFCNTSNLTSSQNKNSGWTCSCQIGFNGNPYIPGDCNAIPGFFNDKNRYRKWVIVGISSGLGSIILLFGLWRSYKVVRKRVIKKRKEKFFKQNGGLLLQRKLSSEEVSVDKTILFTLKDLQRATDNFNINRVLGKGGQGTVYKGMLEDGKIVAVKKFKVQGKVEEFINEFVILSQINHRNVVKLLGCCLETEIPLLVYEFIPNGNLFQYLHNQNDDLAMTWDIRLRIATEIAGALFYLHSVASQPIYHRDIKSTNILLDEKYRAKVADFGTSRLVSIEATHLTTIVQGTFGYLDPEYFHSSQFTDKSDVYSFGVVLAELLTGKRPIPIVSSEDTTNLASYFALSMEENNILDIIDKRLAKEAEKHIIAVANLAYTCLELNGRKRPTMKEVILELERIGVQDRKFNTDQSHEGIELSRIEDHQHFGGYSMSNTFPAISCQTFS
;
A
#
# COMPACT_ATOMS: atom_id res chain seq x y z
N MET A 1 -4.39 48.87 -2.03
CA MET A 1 -3.07 48.45 -2.58
C MET A 1 -3.14 47.20 -3.45
N ILE A 2 -3.57 46.02 -2.95
CA ILE A 2 -3.65 44.79 -3.77
C ILE A 2 -4.67 44.91 -4.92
N LEU A 3 -5.82 45.56 -4.67
CA LEU A 3 -6.84 45.79 -5.70
C LEU A 3 -6.39 46.77 -6.80
N GLN A 4 -5.56 47.76 -6.45
CA GLN A 4 -4.98 48.73 -7.41
C GLN A 4 -3.87 48.10 -8.27
N LEU A 5 -3.10 47.17 -7.70
CA LEU A 5 -2.12 46.38 -8.44
C LEU A 5 -2.78 45.37 -9.40
N ALA A 6 -3.92 44.79 -8.99
CA ALA A 6 -4.71 43.90 -9.86
C ALA A 6 -5.34 44.67 -11.04
N ILE A 7 -5.87 45.87 -10.81
CA ILE A 7 -6.46 46.70 -11.86
C ILE A 7 -5.38 47.17 -12.85
N HIS A 8 -4.19 47.55 -12.38
CA HIS A 8 -3.08 47.90 -13.28
C HIS A 8 -2.52 46.70 -14.06
N MET A 9 -2.52 45.49 -13.50
CA MET A 9 -2.17 44.26 -14.23
C MET A 9 -3.20 43.92 -15.32
N ILE A 10 -4.49 44.10 -15.05
CA ILE A 10 -5.57 43.84 -16.04
C ILE A 10 -5.52 44.85 -17.19
N ILE A 11 -5.25 46.14 -16.90
CA ILE A 11 -5.10 47.18 -17.93
C ILE A 11 -3.84 46.94 -18.79
N PHE A 12 -2.76 46.41 -18.20
CA PHE A 12 -1.53 46.10 -18.94
C PHE A 12 -1.70 44.86 -19.84
N ILE A 13 -2.51 43.89 -19.44
CA ILE A 13 -2.81 42.68 -20.25
C ILE A 13 -3.75 43.01 -21.42
N CYS A 14 -4.69 43.95 -21.26
CA CYS A 14 -5.56 44.39 -22.35
C CYS A 14 -4.87 45.26 -23.42
N SER A 15 -3.62 45.68 -23.22
CA SER A 15 -2.92 46.62 -24.11
C SER A 15 -1.98 45.94 -25.13
N ILE A 16 -1.91 44.60 -25.18
CA ILE A 16 -0.88 43.87 -25.93
C ILE A 16 -1.45 42.86 -26.95
N TYR A 17 -2.70 43.05 -27.42
CA TYR A 17 -3.16 42.35 -28.62
C TYR A 17 -3.09 43.31 -29.81
N PRO A 18 -2.02 43.29 -30.63
CA PRO A 18 -2.15 43.79 -31.99
C PRO A 18 -3.11 42.83 -32.71
N LEU A 19 -4.22 43.37 -33.24
CA LEU A 19 -4.97 42.67 -34.27
C LEU A 19 -3.99 42.42 -35.43
N ALA A 20 -3.87 41.16 -35.84
CA ALA A 20 -3.07 40.76 -36.98
C ALA A 20 -3.52 41.55 -38.23
N SER A 21 -2.54 42.07 -38.95
CA SER A 21 -2.75 42.74 -40.23
C SER A 21 -3.17 41.69 -41.25
N ALA A 22 -4.47 41.62 -41.53
CA ALA A 22 -5.00 40.78 -42.59
C ALA A 22 -4.32 41.10 -43.93
N GLN A 23 -3.89 40.05 -44.62
CA GLN A 23 -3.73 40.10 -46.08
C GLN A 23 -5.08 40.55 -46.65
N SER A 24 -5.11 41.71 -47.29
CA SER A 24 -6.20 42.70 -47.24
C SER A 24 -7.58 42.31 -47.80
N ASP A 25 -7.82 41.04 -48.15
CA ASP A 25 -9.10 40.53 -48.67
C ASP A 25 -9.49 39.13 -48.14
N CYS A 26 -8.77 38.58 -47.15
CA CYS A 26 -9.08 37.25 -46.59
C CYS A 26 -9.96 37.35 -45.33
N ASN A 27 -11.05 36.58 -45.27
CA ASN A 27 -11.85 36.47 -44.06
C ASN A 27 -11.09 35.67 -42.99
N THR A 28 -10.91 36.24 -41.80
CA THR A 28 -10.04 35.71 -40.74
C THR A 28 -10.80 35.08 -39.58
N THR A 29 -12.13 34.96 -39.64
CA THR A 29 -12.92 34.36 -38.55
C THR A 29 -14.03 33.45 -39.06
N CYS A 30 -14.17 32.27 -38.46
CA CYS A 30 -15.31 31.36 -38.64
C CYS A 30 -15.90 31.04 -37.26
N GLY A 31 -17.11 31.53 -36.98
CA GLY A 31 -17.69 31.45 -35.64
C GLY A 31 -16.80 32.15 -34.60
N SER A 32 -16.39 31.43 -33.55
CA SER A 32 -15.50 31.93 -32.49
C SER A 32 -14.01 31.68 -32.75
N VAL A 33 -13.65 31.05 -33.87
CA VAL A 33 -12.26 30.66 -34.18
C VAL A 33 -11.63 31.64 -35.16
N GLU A 34 -10.46 32.15 -34.78
CA GLU A 34 -9.61 32.97 -35.64
C GLU A 34 -8.79 32.08 -36.59
N ILE A 35 -8.94 32.32 -37.90
CA ILE A 35 -8.31 31.56 -38.97
C ILE A 35 -7.22 32.43 -39.59
N ASN A 36 -5.99 32.21 -39.12
CA ASN A 36 -4.80 32.90 -39.58
C ASN A 36 -3.97 32.02 -40.53
N TYR A 37 -3.30 32.66 -41.49
CA TYR A 37 -2.36 32.00 -42.40
C TYR A 37 -1.34 31.16 -41.61
N PRO A 38 -0.96 29.93 -42.01
CA PRO A 38 -1.17 29.28 -43.30
C PRO A 38 -2.58 28.73 -43.54
N PHE A 39 -3.48 28.78 -42.53
CA PHE A 39 -4.89 28.42 -42.67
C PHE A 39 -5.71 29.56 -43.27
N GLY A 40 -6.76 29.22 -44.00
CA GLY A 40 -7.61 30.22 -44.65
C GLY A 40 -8.86 29.64 -45.28
N MET A 41 -9.75 30.51 -45.74
CA MET A 41 -11.07 30.17 -46.26
C MET A 41 -11.35 30.84 -47.59
N ASN A 42 -12.32 30.30 -48.35
CA ASN A 42 -12.97 30.86 -49.55
C ASN A 42 -12.08 31.07 -50.80
N ASN A 43 -10.89 31.63 -50.64
CA ASN A 43 -9.99 31.99 -51.73
C ASN A 43 -8.66 31.20 -51.62
N PRO A 44 -8.21 30.53 -52.71
CA PRO A 44 -6.93 29.82 -52.75
C PRO A 44 -5.70 30.64 -52.35
N ASN A 45 -5.75 31.98 -52.47
CA ASN A 45 -4.66 32.86 -52.07
C ASN A 45 -4.60 33.11 -50.54
N CYS A 46 -5.60 32.67 -49.78
CA CYS A 46 -5.70 32.91 -48.34
C CYS A 46 -5.13 31.76 -47.48
N PHE A 47 -4.72 30.65 -48.10
CA PHE A 47 -4.14 29.49 -47.41
C PHE A 47 -2.96 28.93 -48.19
N LEU A 48 -2.02 28.27 -47.50
CA LEU A 48 -0.76 27.82 -48.10
C LEU A 48 -0.91 26.55 -48.97
N GLY A 49 -1.97 25.77 -48.78
CA GLY A 49 -2.27 24.60 -49.59
C GLY A 49 -3.55 23.89 -49.14
N LYS A 50 -3.99 22.89 -49.91
CA LYS A 50 -5.27 22.18 -49.69
C LYS A 50 -5.48 21.64 -48.27
N TRP A 51 -4.40 21.28 -47.57
CA TRP A 51 -4.44 20.76 -46.20
C TRP A 51 -4.75 21.83 -45.15
N PHE A 52 -4.48 23.10 -45.46
CA PHE A 52 -4.73 24.25 -44.59
C PHE A 52 -6.04 24.99 -44.95
N GLU A 53 -6.81 24.46 -45.91
CA GLU A 53 -8.11 25.03 -46.27
C GLU A 53 -9.16 24.71 -45.19
N ILE A 54 -9.80 25.76 -44.67
CA ILE A 54 -10.89 25.67 -43.71
C ILE A 54 -12.22 25.90 -44.44
N GLU A 55 -13.15 24.97 -44.25
CA GLU A 55 -14.54 25.11 -44.68
C GLU A 55 -15.41 25.56 -43.50
N CYS A 56 -16.05 26.71 -43.63
CA CYS A 56 -16.91 27.26 -42.60
C CYS A 56 -18.37 26.88 -42.89
N ARG A 57 -18.95 25.96 -42.11
CA ARG A 57 -20.31 25.44 -42.35
C ARG A 57 -21.33 26.20 -41.51
N ASN A 58 -22.43 26.60 -42.14
CA ASN A 58 -23.54 27.27 -41.46
C ASN A 58 -24.37 26.26 -40.66
N THR A 59 -24.72 26.63 -39.43
CA THR A 59 -25.81 26.01 -38.69
C THR A 59 -26.98 27.01 -38.58
N THR A 60 -28.01 26.72 -37.79
CA THR A 60 -29.28 27.47 -37.75
C THR A 60 -29.19 28.96 -37.37
N SER A 61 -28.02 29.50 -37.02
CA SER A 61 -27.79 30.93 -36.79
C SER A 61 -26.37 31.38 -37.22
N ALA A 62 -26.21 32.63 -37.65
CA ALA A 62 -24.95 33.16 -38.18
C ALA A 62 -23.79 33.25 -37.16
N ALA A 63 -24.09 33.14 -35.86
CA ALA A 63 -23.10 33.05 -34.77
C ALA A 63 -22.61 31.62 -34.49
N ASP A 64 -23.21 30.61 -35.13
CA ASP A 64 -22.99 29.19 -34.87
C ASP A 64 -22.27 28.50 -36.04
N GLN A 65 -21.46 29.23 -36.82
CA GLN A 65 -20.65 28.62 -37.88
C GLN A 65 -19.54 27.77 -37.27
N ILE A 66 -19.35 26.56 -37.80
CA ILE A 66 -18.36 25.60 -37.31
C ILE A 66 -17.27 25.42 -38.39
N PRO A 67 -15.99 25.66 -38.06
CA PRO A 67 -14.89 25.47 -39.00
C PRO A 67 -14.47 24.00 -39.08
N TYR A 68 -14.26 23.52 -40.30
CA TYR A 68 -13.75 22.18 -40.59
C TYR A 68 -12.47 22.25 -41.41
N LEU A 69 -11.50 21.39 -41.11
CA LEU A 69 -10.42 21.07 -42.05
C LEU A 69 -11.04 20.39 -43.26
N LYS A 70 -11.12 21.11 -44.39
CA LYS A 70 -11.92 20.69 -45.54
C LYS A 70 -11.51 19.33 -46.10
N TYR A 71 -10.20 19.03 -46.08
CA TYR A 71 -9.68 17.80 -46.65
C TYR A 71 -9.94 16.56 -45.78
N THR A 72 -9.93 16.71 -44.45
CA THR A 72 -10.06 15.60 -43.50
C THR A 72 -11.43 15.55 -42.82
N ASP A 73 -12.28 16.54 -43.07
CA ASP A 73 -13.60 16.71 -42.47
C ASP A 73 -13.58 16.77 -40.92
N MET A 74 -12.52 17.33 -40.36
CA MET A 74 -12.37 17.45 -38.90
C MET A 74 -12.79 18.84 -38.42
N GLU A 75 -13.70 18.89 -37.44
CA GLU A 75 -14.06 20.13 -36.77
C GLU A 75 -12.86 20.71 -36.02
N VAL A 76 -12.64 22.01 -36.19
CA VAL A 76 -11.56 22.78 -35.56
C VAL A 76 -12.14 23.61 -34.42
N THR A 77 -11.50 23.57 -33.27
CA THR A 77 -11.92 24.35 -32.09
C THR A 77 -10.97 25.52 -31.80
N TYR A 78 -9.70 25.40 -32.19
CA TYR A 78 -8.69 26.44 -31.96
C TYR A 78 -7.46 26.21 -32.85
N ILE A 79 -6.84 27.28 -33.33
CA ILE A 79 -5.58 27.25 -34.11
C ILE A 79 -4.57 28.13 -33.41
N ASP A 80 -3.37 27.59 -33.15
CA ASP A 80 -2.23 28.32 -32.62
C ASP A 80 -1.07 28.26 -33.62
N THR A 81 -0.79 29.40 -34.25
CA THR A 81 0.29 29.55 -35.23
C THR A 81 1.66 29.77 -34.60
N VAL A 82 1.72 30.06 -33.30
CA VAL A 82 2.97 30.32 -32.57
C VAL A 82 3.59 29.01 -32.10
N VAL A 83 2.78 28.06 -31.62
CA VAL A 83 3.26 26.74 -31.20
C VAL A 83 2.94 25.63 -32.20
N ASN A 84 2.44 25.99 -33.39
CA ASN A 84 2.14 25.06 -34.48
C ASN A 84 1.16 23.95 -34.10
N THR A 85 0.05 24.29 -33.46
CA THR A 85 -0.99 23.32 -33.08
C THR A 85 -2.36 23.70 -33.62
N VAL A 86 -3.18 22.69 -33.89
CA VAL A 86 -4.61 22.84 -34.18
C VAL A 86 -5.40 21.87 -33.30
N ASN A 87 -6.38 22.39 -32.56
CA ASN A 87 -7.26 21.59 -31.74
C ASN A 87 -8.45 21.15 -32.59
N ILE A 88 -8.73 19.85 -32.62
CA ILE A 88 -9.78 19.23 -33.42
C ILE A 88 -10.70 18.35 -32.58
N MET A 89 -11.88 18.04 -33.11
CA MET A 89 -12.77 17.03 -32.52
C MET A 89 -12.47 15.66 -33.14
N SER A 90 -11.77 14.81 -32.40
CA SER A 90 -11.38 13.46 -32.81
C SER A 90 -12.49 12.45 -32.51
N PRO A 91 -12.76 11.50 -33.40
CA PRO A 91 -13.85 10.55 -33.20
C PRO A 91 -13.52 9.48 -32.13
N ILE A 92 -14.57 8.81 -31.65
CA ILE A 92 -14.48 7.76 -30.62
C ILE A 92 -14.74 6.38 -31.23
N PHE A 93 -13.92 5.39 -30.89
CA PHE A 93 -14.17 3.98 -31.20
C PHE A 93 -15.12 3.40 -30.17
N LEU A 94 -16.18 2.73 -30.64
CA LEU A 94 -17.23 2.14 -29.81
C LEU A 94 -17.37 0.64 -30.10
N TRP A 95 -17.44 -0.17 -29.05
CA TRP A 95 -17.74 -1.61 -29.14
C TRP A 95 -18.88 -2.00 -28.22
N ASN A 96 -19.71 -2.94 -28.67
CA ASN A 96 -20.88 -3.49 -27.95
C ASN A 96 -21.95 -2.44 -27.57
N CYS A 97 -22.02 -1.33 -28.30
CA CYS A 97 -23.08 -0.32 -28.17
C CYS A 97 -24.10 -0.49 -29.28
N ASN A 98 -25.39 -0.65 -28.94
CA ASN A 98 -26.55 -0.86 -29.83
C ASN A 98 -26.46 -0.20 -31.23
N GLY A 99 -25.75 -0.83 -32.17
CA GLY A 99 -26.02 -0.76 -33.61
C GLY A 99 -25.22 0.20 -34.50
N LYS A 100 -24.01 0.69 -34.15
CA LYS A 100 -23.10 1.30 -35.16
C LYS A 100 -21.62 1.00 -34.89
N THR A 101 -20.99 0.31 -35.83
CA THR A 101 -19.54 0.15 -35.97
C THR A 101 -19.04 1.07 -37.09
N ASP A 102 -19.25 2.38 -36.98
CA ASP A 102 -18.55 3.31 -37.86
C ASP A 102 -17.11 3.39 -37.34
N ILE A 103 -16.17 2.81 -38.11
CA ILE A 103 -14.73 2.96 -37.88
C ILE A 103 -14.34 4.28 -38.55
N PRO A 104 -14.10 5.36 -37.80
CA PRO A 104 -13.75 6.63 -38.39
C PRO A 104 -12.24 6.61 -38.63
N VAL A 105 -11.82 6.03 -39.74
CA VAL A 105 -10.40 6.03 -40.12
C VAL A 105 -10.04 7.43 -40.63
N ILE A 106 -9.34 8.19 -39.80
CA ILE A 106 -8.75 9.46 -40.19
C ILE A 106 -7.29 9.19 -40.57
N ASP A 107 -7.00 9.33 -41.87
CA ASP A 107 -5.67 9.13 -42.42
C ASP A 107 -4.99 10.48 -42.69
N LEU A 108 -4.04 10.86 -41.84
CA LEU A 108 -3.22 12.07 -41.99
C LEU A 108 -1.85 11.75 -42.63
N ARG A 109 -1.63 10.53 -43.14
CA ARG A 109 -0.35 10.17 -43.78
C ARG A 109 -0.10 11.05 -45.00
N GLY A 110 1.12 11.58 -45.09
CA GLY A 110 1.50 12.52 -46.15
C GLY A 110 0.85 13.91 -46.03
N SER A 111 0.11 14.16 -44.96
CA SER A 111 -0.38 15.49 -44.60
C SER A 111 0.66 16.24 -43.76
N PRO A 112 0.53 17.56 -43.59
CA PRO A 112 1.36 18.33 -42.67
C PRO A 112 1.03 18.08 -41.19
N PHE A 113 0.07 17.22 -40.84
CA PHE A 113 -0.47 17.04 -39.50
C PHE A 113 -0.08 15.71 -38.86
N VAL A 114 0.20 15.74 -37.55
CA VAL A 114 0.37 14.56 -36.69
C VAL A 114 -0.30 14.76 -35.34
N TYR A 115 -0.69 13.68 -34.66
CA TYR A 115 -1.20 13.77 -33.29
C TYR A 115 -0.08 14.15 -32.32
N SER A 116 -0.28 15.22 -31.55
CA SER A 116 0.70 15.66 -30.55
C SER A 116 0.88 14.60 -29.47
N GLN A 117 2.10 14.08 -29.33
CA GLN A 117 2.45 13.16 -28.24
C GLN A 117 2.42 13.85 -26.87
N ALA A 118 2.80 15.13 -26.83
CA ALA A 118 2.93 15.89 -25.59
C ALA A 118 1.56 16.30 -25.02
N ARG A 119 0.57 16.56 -25.89
CA ARG A 119 -0.73 17.14 -25.51
C ARG A 119 -1.89 16.15 -25.57
N ASN A 120 -1.68 14.94 -26.08
CA ASN A 120 -2.73 13.92 -26.12
C ASN A 120 -2.36 12.64 -25.38
N LYS A 121 -3.40 11.88 -25.01
CA LYS A 121 -3.33 10.52 -24.50
C LYS A 121 -4.27 9.61 -25.26
N PHE A 122 -3.86 8.36 -25.45
CA PHE A 122 -4.78 7.30 -25.85
C PHE A 122 -5.48 6.77 -24.62
N VAL A 123 -6.81 6.74 -24.64
CA VAL A 123 -7.65 6.39 -23.50
C VAL A 123 -8.53 5.21 -23.87
N ALA A 124 -8.61 4.22 -22.98
CA ALA A 124 -9.57 3.13 -23.02
C ALA A 124 -10.52 3.24 -21.83
N PHE A 125 -11.82 3.18 -22.09
CA PHE A 125 -12.86 3.33 -21.08
C PHE A 125 -13.87 2.17 -21.18
N GLY A 126 -14.33 1.66 -20.04
CA GLY A 126 -15.22 0.50 -19.96
C GLY A 126 -14.67 -0.59 -19.05
N CYS A 127 -15.44 -1.64 -18.83
CA CYS A 127 -15.01 -2.78 -18.02
C CYS A 127 -14.38 -3.90 -18.86
N ASN A 128 -13.28 -4.46 -18.35
CA ASN A 128 -12.53 -5.53 -19.00
C ASN A 128 -12.17 -5.19 -20.46
N ASN A 129 -11.84 -3.92 -20.70
CA ASN A 129 -11.54 -3.40 -22.03
C ASN A 129 -10.02 -3.44 -22.28
N PHE A 130 -9.59 -4.31 -23.19
CA PHE A 130 -8.20 -4.38 -23.66
C PHE A 130 -8.14 -3.71 -25.02
N ALA A 131 -7.92 -2.40 -25.01
CA ALA A 131 -7.86 -1.61 -26.24
C ALA A 131 -6.42 -1.43 -26.70
N PHE A 132 -6.17 -1.75 -27.97
CA PHE A 132 -4.87 -1.60 -28.62
C PHE A 132 -4.92 -0.48 -29.65
N LEU A 133 -3.93 0.41 -29.57
CA LEU A 133 -3.65 1.43 -30.56
C LEU A 133 -2.81 0.80 -31.67
N GLN A 134 -3.37 0.77 -32.88
CA GLN A 134 -2.70 0.29 -34.08
C GLN A 134 -2.32 1.43 -35.00
N SER A 135 -1.14 1.32 -35.60
CA SER A 135 -0.69 2.15 -36.71
C SER A 135 -0.03 1.27 -37.76
N ASN A 136 -0.38 1.47 -39.03
CA ASN A 136 0.07 0.71 -40.19
C ASN A 136 -0.12 -0.82 -40.02
N GLY A 137 -1.21 -1.22 -39.38
CA GLY A 137 -1.52 -2.63 -39.06
C GLY A 137 -0.69 -3.23 -37.93
N THR A 138 0.16 -2.45 -37.26
CA THR A 138 0.98 -2.89 -36.12
C THR A 138 0.49 -2.27 -34.82
N THR A 139 0.48 -3.04 -33.73
CA THR A 139 0.14 -2.51 -32.40
C THR A 139 1.30 -1.66 -31.87
N VAL A 140 1.06 -0.36 -31.70
CA VAL A 140 2.04 0.64 -31.26
C VAL A 140 1.79 1.13 -29.83
N GLY A 141 0.64 0.78 -29.24
CA GLY A 141 0.30 1.08 -27.86
C GLY A 141 -0.91 0.28 -27.40
N GLY A 142 -1.17 0.29 -26.10
CA GLY A 142 -2.33 -0.39 -25.53
C GLY A 142 -2.69 0.12 -24.15
N CYS A 143 -3.96 -0.07 -23.79
CA CYS A 143 -4.50 0.28 -22.49
C CYS A 143 -5.50 -0.77 -22.03
N VAL A 144 -5.43 -1.11 -20.74
CA VAL A 144 -6.28 -2.14 -20.13
C VAL A 144 -7.04 -1.54 -18.96
N SER A 145 -8.37 -1.67 -18.98
CA SER A 145 -9.23 -1.31 -17.85
C SER A 145 -9.98 -2.51 -17.27
N PHE A 146 -10.03 -2.62 -15.94
CA PHE A 146 -10.69 -3.71 -15.19
C PHE A 146 -11.79 -3.20 -14.26
N CYS A 147 -12.74 -4.08 -13.89
CA CYS A 147 -13.78 -3.81 -12.89
C CYS A 147 -14.14 -5.04 -12.02
N ASP A 148 -14.79 -4.81 -10.87
CA ASP A 148 -15.26 -5.86 -9.95
C ASP A 148 -16.64 -6.41 -10.35
N LYS A 149 -16.86 -7.72 -10.15
CA LYS A 149 -18.02 -8.49 -10.65
C LYS A 149 -19.41 -8.10 -10.11
N ASN A 150 -19.50 -7.18 -9.15
CA ASN A 150 -20.74 -6.89 -8.40
C ASN A 150 -21.21 -5.42 -8.47
N GLU A 151 -20.62 -4.57 -9.32
CA GLU A 151 -21.07 -3.19 -9.47
C GLU A 151 -21.36 -2.89 -10.95
N GLU A 152 -22.62 -2.56 -11.27
CA GLU A 152 -22.97 -1.99 -12.57
C GLU A 152 -22.12 -0.74 -12.81
N VAL A 153 -21.39 -0.71 -13.92
CA VAL A 153 -20.62 0.48 -14.30
C VAL A 153 -21.60 1.59 -14.67
N ASN A 154 -21.82 2.53 -13.76
CA ASN A 154 -22.55 3.74 -14.10
C ASN A 154 -21.69 4.53 -15.11
N TYR A 155 -22.13 4.65 -16.35
CA TYR A 155 -21.44 5.27 -17.50
C TYR A 155 -21.12 6.78 -17.36
N ASN A 156 -21.27 7.30 -16.15
CA ASN A 156 -20.96 8.66 -15.79
C ASN A 156 -19.51 8.72 -15.32
N ILE A 157 -18.71 9.63 -15.88
CA ILE A 157 -17.40 9.95 -15.31
C ILE A 157 -17.61 10.42 -13.86
N TYR A 158 -17.37 9.53 -12.89
CA TYR A 158 -17.22 9.88 -11.49
C TYR A 158 -15.87 10.57 -11.33
N SER A 159 -15.83 11.85 -11.70
CA SER A 159 -14.80 12.80 -11.27
C SER A 159 -14.98 13.04 -9.76
N GLY A 160 -14.45 12.08 -9.02
CA GLY A 160 -14.54 11.99 -7.58
C GLY A 160 -13.73 10.78 -7.14
N THR A 161 -12.44 11.00 -6.87
CA THR A 161 -11.49 10.08 -6.20
C THR A 161 -10.80 8.95 -6.99
N ILE A 162 -11.12 8.66 -8.26
CA ILE A 162 -10.41 7.62 -9.04
C ILE A 162 -9.75 8.25 -10.27
N GLY A 163 -8.41 8.27 -10.32
CA GLY A 163 -7.70 8.64 -11.56
C GLY A 163 -7.72 7.50 -12.58
N CYS A 164 -7.58 7.83 -13.87
CA CYS A 164 -7.59 6.88 -14.98
C CYS A 164 -6.29 6.05 -15.04
N TYR A 165 -6.13 5.10 -14.11
CA TYR A 165 -4.90 4.30 -13.90
C TYR A 165 -5.11 2.78 -14.04
N GLY A 166 -6.23 2.35 -14.64
CA GLY A 166 -6.54 0.94 -14.91
C GLY A 166 -7.86 0.46 -14.34
N GLN A 167 -8.47 1.15 -13.37
CA GLN A 167 -9.80 0.80 -12.85
C GLN A 167 -10.87 1.58 -13.64
N TYR A 168 -11.73 0.89 -14.39
CA TYR A 168 -12.75 1.44 -15.33
C TYR A 168 -12.24 2.32 -16.49
N CYS A 169 -11.04 2.89 -16.37
CA CYS A 169 -10.39 3.77 -17.34
C CYS A 169 -8.88 3.56 -17.30
N CYS A 170 -8.26 3.51 -18.47
CA CYS A 170 -6.81 3.50 -18.64
C CYS A 170 -6.40 4.58 -19.65
N GLN A 171 -5.28 5.26 -19.39
CA GLN A 171 -4.65 6.16 -20.36
C GLN A 171 -3.17 5.79 -20.60
N THR A 172 -2.70 5.95 -21.83
CA THR A 172 -1.30 5.75 -22.22
C THR A 172 -0.83 6.84 -23.18
N SER A 173 0.48 6.98 -23.34
CA SER A 173 1.07 7.99 -24.23
C SER A 173 1.09 7.49 -25.68
N LEU A 174 1.02 8.43 -26.63
CA LEU A 174 1.08 8.12 -28.06
C LEU A 174 2.53 7.86 -28.50
N PRO A 175 2.78 7.07 -29.55
CA PRO A 175 4.07 7.05 -30.22
C PRO A 175 4.36 8.38 -30.94
N LEU A 176 5.64 8.64 -31.23
CA LEU A 176 6.03 9.79 -32.04
C LEU A 176 5.54 9.63 -33.48
N HIS A 177 5.24 10.75 -34.14
CA HIS A 177 4.85 10.82 -35.56
C HIS A 177 3.55 10.05 -35.91
N LEU A 178 2.64 9.89 -34.95
CA LEU A 178 1.37 9.22 -35.21
C LEU A 178 0.50 10.07 -36.14
N SER A 179 0.36 9.65 -37.39
CA SER A 179 -0.43 10.34 -38.44
C SER A 179 -1.71 9.60 -38.80
N GLU A 180 -1.89 8.38 -38.34
CA GLU A 180 -3.16 7.66 -38.40
C GLU A 180 -3.24 6.75 -37.21
N TYR A 181 -4.45 6.36 -36.83
CA TYR A 181 -4.60 5.28 -35.88
C TYR A 181 -5.89 4.52 -36.09
N ASN A 182 -5.84 3.25 -35.73
CA ASN A 182 -7.00 2.43 -35.50
C ASN A 182 -6.98 1.94 -34.05
N ALA A 183 -8.16 1.78 -33.44
CA ALA A 183 -8.27 1.11 -32.17
C ALA A 183 -8.87 -0.28 -32.39
N THR A 184 -8.30 -1.29 -31.75
CA THR A 184 -8.83 -2.66 -31.74
C THR A 184 -9.03 -3.13 -30.31
N ARG A 185 -9.91 -4.12 -30.12
CA ARG A 185 -10.24 -4.66 -28.80
C ARG A 185 -10.07 -6.17 -28.79
N GLU A 186 -9.49 -6.71 -27.71
CA GLU A 186 -9.51 -8.15 -27.43
C GLU A 186 -10.30 -8.43 -26.14
N ASP A 187 -11.09 -9.51 -26.13
CA ASP A 187 -11.83 -9.97 -24.94
C ASP A 187 -11.13 -11.22 -24.37
N LEU A 188 -10.58 -11.14 -23.15
CA LEU A 188 -9.96 -12.29 -22.46
C LEU A 188 -10.97 -13.19 -21.74
N THR A 189 -12.23 -12.76 -21.63
CA THR A 189 -13.31 -13.53 -21.03
C THR A 189 -14.30 -13.94 -22.11
N ASN A 190 -14.57 -15.25 -22.27
CA ASN A 190 -15.60 -15.80 -23.17
C ASN A 190 -17.06 -15.40 -22.79
N LYS A 191 -17.24 -14.31 -22.03
CA LYS A 191 -18.55 -13.74 -21.70
C LYS A 191 -18.73 -12.47 -22.51
N SER A 192 -19.71 -12.46 -23.41
CA SER A 192 -20.18 -11.24 -24.06
C SER A 192 -20.77 -10.32 -23.00
N SER A 193 -20.02 -9.29 -22.61
CA SER A 193 -20.58 -8.17 -21.85
C SER A 193 -21.37 -7.29 -22.81
N ASP A 194 -22.65 -7.05 -22.50
CA ASP A 194 -23.50 -6.05 -23.18
C ASP A 194 -23.07 -4.60 -22.83
N GLU A 195 -21.94 -4.43 -22.13
CA GLU A 195 -21.43 -3.12 -21.73
C GLU A 195 -20.64 -2.44 -22.86
N CYS A 196 -20.96 -1.15 -23.05
CA CYS A 196 -20.30 -0.27 -24.01
C CYS A 196 -18.84 -0.03 -23.64
N ASN A 197 -17.95 -0.30 -24.59
CA ASN A 197 -16.52 -0.05 -24.46
C ASN A 197 -16.07 1.03 -25.44
N TYR A 198 -15.14 1.87 -25.01
CA TYR A 198 -14.69 3.04 -25.77
C TYR A 198 -13.17 3.08 -25.86
N ALA A 199 -12.65 3.58 -26.99
CA ALA A 199 -11.26 3.99 -27.11
C ALA A 199 -11.14 5.25 -27.98
N PHE A 200 -10.25 6.16 -27.60
CA PHE A 200 -10.06 7.42 -28.32
C PHE A 200 -8.74 8.11 -27.96
N ILE A 201 -8.32 9.06 -28.79
CA ILE A 201 -7.25 10.01 -28.47
C ILE A 201 -7.88 11.30 -27.97
N ALA A 202 -7.47 11.77 -26.80
CA ALA A 202 -7.96 13.02 -26.22
C ALA A 202 -6.85 13.89 -25.64
N ASN A 203 -7.11 15.20 -25.62
CA ASN A 203 -6.26 16.22 -25.04
C ASN A 203 -6.16 16.06 -23.50
N ASP A 204 -4.95 16.24 -22.96
CA ASP A 204 -4.64 16.07 -21.53
C ASP A 204 -5.30 17.09 -20.59
N ILE A 205 -5.52 18.33 -21.03
CA ILE A 205 -6.29 19.37 -20.34
C ILE A 205 -7.76 18.97 -20.23
N TRP A 206 -8.33 18.42 -21.31
CA TRP A 206 -9.72 17.92 -21.30
C TRP A 206 -9.89 16.73 -20.35
N LEU A 207 -8.88 15.85 -20.27
CA LEU A 207 -8.83 14.75 -19.31
C LEU A 207 -8.56 15.21 -17.86
N GLY A 208 -7.94 16.38 -17.67
CA GLY A 208 -7.26 16.78 -16.45
C GLY A 208 -7.77 18.05 -15.75
N SER A 209 -8.95 18.59 -16.09
CA SER A 209 -9.49 19.79 -15.44
C SER A 209 -9.86 19.57 -13.97
N SER A 210 -8.87 19.59 -13.08
CA SER A 210 -8.96 20.05 -11.69
C SER A 210 -7.55 20.31 -11.16
N TYR A 211 -7.04 21.51 -11.38
CA TYR A 211 -5.93 22.03 -10.57
C TYR A 211 -6.18 23.42 -9.98
N TYR A 212 -7.28 24.10 -10.33
CA TYR A 212 -7.62 25.39 -9.74
C TYR A 212 -9.13 25.65 -9.85
N TYR A 213 -9.74 26.05 -8.74
CA TYR A 213 -11.16 26.36 -8.48
C TYR A 213 -12.08 25.22 -8.01
N ASP A 214 -12.35 25.32 -6.71
CA ASP A 214 -13.49 24.81 -5.97
C ASP A 214 -14.74 25.60 -6.40
N GLU A 215 -15.47 25.06 -7.39
CA GLU A 215 -16.92 25.21 -7.69
C GLU A 215 -17.13 24.69 -9.13
N MET A 216 -18.04 23.73 -9.31
CA MET A 216 -18.23 22.87 -10.51
C MET A 216 -17.18 21.77 -10.70
N ARG A 217 -17.35 20.67 -9.95
CA ARG A 217 -16.92 19.35 -10.44
C ARG A 217 -17.62 19.10 -11.78
N VAL A 218 -16.87 18.93 -12.88
CA VAL A 218 -17.38 18.30 -14.11
C VAL A 218 -17.67 16.84 -13.78
N ARG A 219 -18.79 16.61 -13.11
CA ARG A 219 -19.41 15.29 -12.98
C ARG A 219 -20.27 15.09 -14.22
N PHE A 220 -20.29 13.86 -14.73
CA PHE A 220 -21.25 13.38 -15.73
C PHE A 220 -20.94 13.77 -17.19
N ILE A 221 -19.79 13.35 -17.74
CA ILE A 221 -19.71 13.13 -19.20
C ILE A 221 -20.35 11.76 -19.47
N ASP A 222 -21.48 11.77 -20.15
CA ASP A 222 -22.16 10.57 -20.63
C ASP A 222 -21.62 10.22 -22.02
N LEU A 223 -20.66 9.30 -22.07
CA LEU A 223 -20.01 8.86 -23.32
C LEU A 223 -20.97 8.19 -24.30
N LYS A 224 -22.21 7.85 -23.89
CA LYS A 224 -23.24 7.35 -24.81
C LYS A 224 -23.79 8.43 -25.75
N LYS A 225 -23.58 9.71 -25.43
CA LYS A 225 -24.15 10.87 -26.17
C LYS A 225 -23.12 11.65 -26.97
N ILE A 226 -21.84 11.26 -26.89
CA ILE A 226 -20.74 11.98 -27.52
C ILE A 226 -20.09 11.05 -28.54
N HIS A 227 -19.84 11.58 -29.73
CA HIS A 227 -19.20 10.86 -30.83
C HIS A 227 -17.77 11.36 -31.12
N HIS A 228 -17.41 12.54 -30.61
CA HIS A 228 -16.11 13.16 -30.81
C HIS A 228 -15.60 13.80 -29.52
N VAL A 229 -14.29 13.76 -29.30
CA VAL A 229 -13.58 14.33 -28.15
C VAL A 229 -12.48 15.29 -28.61
N PRO A 230 -12.13 16.33 -27.83
CA PRO A 230 -11.05 17.24 -28.19
C PRO A 230 -9.69 16.53 -28.25
N ALA A 231 -8.94 16.72 -29.33
CA ALA A 231 -7.56 16.30 -29.50
C ALA A 231 -6.72 17.41 -30.15
N VAL A 232 -5.39 17.32 -30.05
CA VAL A 232 -4.46 18.32 -30.59
C VAL A 232 -3.60 17.73 -31.69
N LEU A 233 -3.60 18.34 -32.87
CA LEU A 233 -2.64 18.04 -33.92
C LEU A 233 -1.51 19.07 -33.88
N GLU A 234 -0.29 18.63 -34.12
CA GLU A 234 0.84 19.48 -34.45
C GLU A 234 1.00 19.53 -35.97
N TRP A 235 1.52 20.63 -36.49
CA TRP A 235 1.70 20.79 -37.93
C TRP A 235 3.03 21.42 -38.34
N GLU A 236 3.48 21.12 -39.55
CA GLU A 236 4.65 21.74 -40.18
C GLU A 236 4.38 22.06 -41.66
N ILE A 237 5.22 22.89 -42.28
CA ILE A 237 5.15 23.15 -43.72
C ILE A 237 6.02 22.13 -44.46
N LEU A 238 5.41 21.27 -45.27
CA LEU A 238 6.12 20.24 -46.02
C LEU A 238 7.08 20.87 -47.05
N ASN A 239 8.25 20.26 -47.25
CA ASN A 239 9.27 20.72 -48.21
C ASN A 239 8.73 20.91 -49.64
N GLU A 240 7.79 20.08 -50.06
CA GLU A 240 7.19 20.14 -51.39
C GLU A 240 6.24 21.32 -51.58
N SER A 241 5.79 21.95 -50.48
CA SER A 241 4.80 23.04 -50.49
C SER A 241 5.43 24.44 -50.55
N MET A 242 6.74 24.56 -50.34
CA MET A 242 7.43 25.86 -50.32
C MET A 242 8.75 25.83 -51.09
N ASN A 243 8.91 26.82 -51.98
CA ASN A 243 10.23 27.18 -52.50
C ASN A 243 10.86 28.17 -51.51
N ILE A 244 11.67 27.68 -50.56
CA ILE A 244 12.27 28.46 -49.44
C ILE A 244 13.03 29.72 -49.91
N SER A 245 13.42 29.77 -51.18
CA SER A 245 14.06 30.94 -51.81
C SER A 245 13.18 32.19 -51.90
N THR A 246 11.87 32.14 -51.59
CA THR A 246 10.98 33.31 -51.63
C THR A 246 10.61 33.90 -50.27
N LEU A 247 11.00 33.26 -49.16
CA LEU A 247 10.92 33.89 -47.84
C LEU A 247 12.14 34.81 -47.69
N GLU A 248 12.08 35.99 -48.30
CA GLU A 248 12.99 37.07 -47.92
C GLU A 248 12.82 37.28 -46.42
N PHE A 249 13.86 36.94 -45.64
CA PHE A 249 13.87 37.04 -44.19
C PHE A 249 13.68 38.49 -43.77
N SER A 250 12.42 38.89 -43.62
CA SER A 250 12.05 40.11 -42.94
C SER A 250 12.68 40.13 -41.55
N SER A 251 13.08 41.32 -41.11
CA SER A 251 13.73 41.51 -39.80
C SER A 251 12.80 41.05 -38.67
N GLY A 252 12.97 39.82 -38.16
CA GLY A 252 12.25 39.35 -36.98
C GLY A 252 11.57 37.97 -37.06
N SER A 253 11.60 37.23 -38.17
CA SER A 253 11.14 35.83 -38.24
C SER A 253 12.29 34.86 -38.53
N PHE A 254 12.21 33.62 -38.04
CA PHE A 254 13.13 32.54 -38.42
C PHE A 254 12.37 31.22 -38.57
N CYS A 255 12.78 30.43 -39.57
CA CYS A 255 12.23 29.10 -39.84
C CYS A 255 13.32 28.04 -39.65
N ASN A 256 13.00 26.97 -38.93
CA ASN A 256 13.89 25.85 -38.69
C ASN A 256 13.39 24.61 -39.43
N THR A 257 14.32 23.75 -39.83
CA THR A 257 14.01 22.41 -40.33
C THR A 257 13.36 21.59 -39.22
N SER A 258 12.30 20.87 -39.57
CA SER A 258 11.50 20.04 -38.70
C SER A 258 11.40 18.63 -39.26
N ASN A 259 11.26 17.65 -38.37
CA ASN A 259 11.04 16.24 -38.68
C ASN A 259 9.72 15.73 -38.09
N LEU A 260 8.75 16.63 -37.91
CA LEU A 260 7.53 16.37 -37.14
C LEU A 260 6.68 15.26 -37.79
N THR A 261 6.56 15.26 -39.12
CA THR A 261 5.73 14.29 -39.85
C THR A 261 6.46 13.00 -40.26
N SER A 262 7.78 12.90 -40.04
CA SER A 262 8.54 11.71 -40.45
C SER A 262 9.73 11.39 -39.55
N SER A 263 9.81 10.13 -39.09
CA SER A 263 10.99 9.59 -38.41
C SER A 263 12.12 9.17 -39.37
N GLN A 264 11.80 8.95 -40.65
CA GLN A 264 12.75 8.47 -41.66
C GLN A 264 13.51 9.64 -42.32
N ASN A 265 12.83 10.78 -42.50
CA ASN A 265 13.41 11.97 -43.10
C ASN A 265 13.86 12.94 -42.00
N LYS A 266 15.17 13.21 -41.91
CA LYS A 266 15.73 14.19 -40.95
C LYS A 266 15.23 15.63 -41.16
N ASN A 267 14.60 15.90 -42.30
CA ASN A 267 13.97 17.17 -42.63
C ASN A 267 12.71 16.88 -43.45
N SER A 268 11.56 16.75 -42.80
CA SER A 268 10.26 16.54 -43.46
C SER A 268 9.54 17.85 -43.78
N GLY A 269 9.86 18.92 -43.05
CA GLY A 269 9.26 20.23 -43.28
C GLY A 269 9.90 21.35 -42.46
N TRP A 270 9.16 22.44 -42.28
CA TRP A 270 9.62 23.67 -41.62
C TRP A 270 8.62 24.16 -40.60
N THR A 271 9.14 24.68 -39.49
CA THR A 271 8.38 25.45 -38.50
C THR A 271 8.99 26.84 -38.38
N CYS A 272 8.14 27.87 -38.32
CA CYS A 272 8.56 29.26 -38.30
C CYS A 272 8.07 29.92 -37.02
N SER A 273 8.89 30.80 -36.45
CA SER A 273 8.55 31.57 -35.26
C SER A 273 9.12 32.98 -35.32
N CYS A 274 8.47 33.94 -34.65
CA CYS A 274 9.03 35.27 -34.50
C CYS A 274 10.21 35.24 -33.49
N GLN A 275 11.23 36.05 -33.73
CA GLN A 275 12.35 36.23 -32.82
C GLN A 275 11.90 36.83 -31.48
N ILE A 276 12.68 36.58 -30.43
CA ILE A 276 12.45 37.15 -29.11
C ILE A 276 12.38 38.69 -29.21
N GLY A 277 11.25 39.26 -28.78
CA GLY A 277 10.99 40.70 -28.86
C GLY A 277 10.16 41.14 -30.07
N PHE A 278 9.68 40.20 -30.88
CA PHE A 278 8.75 40.43 -31.99
C PHE A 278 7.44 39.65 -31.77
N ASN A 279 6.32 40.18 -32.24
CA ASN A 279 5.00 39.53 -32.22
C ASN A 279 4.32 39.66 -33.61
N GLY A 280 3.55 38.65 -34.01
CA GLY A 280 2.90 38.58 -35.33
C GLY A 280 2.91 37.16 -35.90
N ASN A 281 2.52 37.02 -37.16
CA ASN A 281 2.48 35.74 -37.85
C ASN A 281 3.79 35.45 -38.60
N PRO A 282 4.59 34.45 -38.20
CA PRO A 282 5.88 34.17 -38.82
C PRO A 282 5.78 33.58 -40.23
N TYR A 283 4.58 33.17 -40.67
CA TYR A 283 4.32 32.63 -42.00
C TYR A 283 3.93 33.70 -43.03
N ILE A 284 3.73 34.94 -42.58
CA ILE A 284 3.47 36.09 -43.44
C ILE A 284 4.75 36.93 -43.52
N PRO A 285 5.33 37.17 -44.72
CA PRO A 285 6.52 37.99 -44.86
C PRO A 285 6.31 39.40 -44.26
N GLY A 286 7.16 39.79 -43.29
CA GLY A 286 7.12 41.11 -42.67
C GLY A 286 6.15 41.31 -41.51
N ASP A 287 5.35 40.30 -41.11
CA ASP A 287 4.32 40.49 -40.08
C ASP A 287 4.84 40.35 -38.63
N CYS A 288 6.04 39.78 -38.43
CA CYS A 288 6.71 39.81 -37.13
C CYS A 288 7.18 41.24 -36.82
N ASN A 289 6.43 41.95 -35.98
CA ASN A 289 6.68 43.35 -35.60
C ASN A 289 7.38 43.46 -34.25
N ALA A 290 8.36 44.36 -34.13
CA ALA A 290 9.09 44.58 -32.89
C ALA A 290 8.14 45.12 -31.80
N ILE A 291 8.15 44.47 -30.64
CA ILE A 291 7.33 44.87 -29.49
C ILE A 291 7.84 46.25 -29.00
N PRO A 292 6.97 47.28 -28.94
CA PRO A 292 7.37 48.62 -28.55
C PRO A 292 8.06 48.64 -27.18
N GLY A 293 9.30 49.14 -27.15
CA GLY A 293 10.08 49.27 -25.91
C GLY A 293 10.93 48.05 -25.54
N PHE A 294 10.96 46.97 -26.32
CA PHE A 294 11.82 45.81 -26.05
C PHE A 294 13.32 46.11 -26.25
N PHE A 295 13.69 46.80 -27.34
CA PHE A 295 15.09 47.05 -27.74
C PHE A 295 15.67 48.41 -27.33
N ASN A 296 14.84 49.32 -26.81
CA ASN A 296 15.32 50.61 -26.36
C ASN A 296 15.66 50.52 -24.88
N ASP A 297 16.80 51.12 -24.46
CA ASP A 297 17.02 51.77 -23.15
C ASP A 297 18.27 51.29 -22.35
N LYS A 298 19.43 51.94 -22.62
CA LYS A 298 20.66 51.86 -21.79
C LYS A 298 20.48 52.51 -20.39
N ASN A 299 19.48 53.36 -20.18
CA ASN A 299 19.16 53.93 -18.87
C ASN A 299 18.30 53.00 -17.99
N ARG A 300 17.70 51.97 -18.61
CA ARG A 300 16.99 50.90 -17.92
C ARG A 300 17.94 49.99 -17.15
N TYR A 301 19.13 49.68 -17.67
CA TYR A 301 20.08 48.75 -17.02
C TYR A 301 20.41 49.18 -15.59
N ARG A 302 20.74 50.46 -15.34
CA ARG A 302 21.02 50.95 -13.98
C ARG A 302 19.80 50.87 -13.05
N LYS A 303 18.60 51.17 -13.55
CA LYS A 303 17.35 51.01 -12.79
C LYS A 303 17.02 49.53 -12.54
N TRP A 304 17.17 48.65 -13.53
CA TRP A 304 16.96 47.20 -13.43
C TRP A 304 18.02 46.50 -12.58
N VAL A 305 19.25 47.01 -12.47
CA VAL A 305 20.24 46.46 -11.54
C VAL A 305 19.84 46.78 -10.09
N ILE A 306 19.41 48.00 -9.80
CA ILE A 306 18.92 48.37 -8.45
C ILE A 306 17.60 47.65 -8.14
N VAL A 307 16.65 47.62 -9.07
CA VAL A 307 15.41 46.84 -8.96
C VAL A 307 15.73 45.34 -8.86
N GLY A 308 16.73 44.84 -9.56
CA GLY A 308 17.15 43.43 -9.55
C GLY A 308 17.79 43.01 -8.23
N ILE A 309 18.65 43.85 -7.66
CA ILE A 309 19.27 43.60 -6.34
C ILE A 309 18.22 43.74 -5.23
N SER A 310 17.37 44.77 -5.26
CA SER A 310 16.31 44.96 -4.26
C SER A 310 15.18 43.93 -4.37
N SER A 311 14.77 43.56 -5.58
CA SER A 311 13.81 42.47 -5.81
C SER A 311 14.42 41.11 -5.47
N GLY A 312 15.72 40.90 -5.70
CA GLY A 312 16.46 39.71 -5.27
C GLY A 312 16.48 39.56 -3.75
N LEU A 313 16.92 40.59 -3.02
CA LEU A 313 16.91 40.63 -1.55
C LEU A 313 15.49 40.51 -0.98
N GLY A 314 14.52 41.24 -1.55
CA GLY A 314 13.11 41.16 -1.16
C GLY A 314 12.51 39.77 -1.39
N SER A 315 12.84 39.14 -2.52
CA SER A 315 12.41 37.78 -2.84
C SER A 315 13.03 36.76 -1.88
N ILE A 316 14.31 36.90 -1.53
CA ILE A 316 14.96 36.02 -0.54
C ILE A 316 14.31 36.16 0.83
N ILE A 317 14.03 37.38 1.29
CA ILE A 317 13.35 37.63 2.58
C ILE A 317 11.93 37.07 2.55
N LEU A 318 11.19 37.26 1.46
CA LEU A 318 9.84 36.75 1.28
C LEU A 318 9.82 35.21 1.23
N LEU A 319 10.74 34.58 0.50
CA LEU A 319 10.90 33.13 0.46
C LEU A 319 11.28 32.56 1.83
N PHE A 320 12.17 33.23 2.58
CA PHE A 320 12.49 32.84 3.94
C PHE A 320 11.28 32.99 4.88
N GLY A 321 10.51 34.06 4.76
CA GLY A 321 9.26 34.29 5.47
C GLY A 321 8.21 33.22 5.18
N LEU A 322 8.00 32.89 3.90
CA LEU A 322 7.12 31.82 3.44
C LEU A 322 7.60 30.45 3.91
N TRP A 323 8.91 30.17 3.89
CA TRP A 323 9.46 28.92 4.41
C TRP A 323 9.28 28.79 5.92
N ARG A 324 9.50 29.88 6.67
CA ARG A 324 9.27 29.93 8.12
C ARG A 324 7.79 29.77 8.45
N SER A 325 6.90 30.45 7.75
CA SER A 325 5.45 30.34 7.95
C SER A 325 4.97 28.93 7.59
N TYR A 326 5.41 28.37 6.46
CA TYR A 326 5.16 26.98 6.08
C TYR A 326 5.63 26.01 7.16
N LYS A 327 6.85 26.17 7.69
CA LYS A 327 7.38 25.31 8.76
C LYS A 327 6.56 25.42 10.05
N VAL A 328 6.08 26.61 10.40
CA VAL A 328 5.21 26.84 11.58
C VAL A 328 3.83 26.23 11.36
N VAL A 329 3.20 26.48 10.21
CA VAL A 329 1.89 25.91 9.85
C VAL A 329 1.97 24.39 9.82
N ARG A 330 2.98 23.82 9.16
CA ARG A 330 3.22 22.37 9.13
C ARG A 330 3.39 21.79 10.53
N LYS A 331 4.18 22.43 11.39
CA LYS A 331 4.33 22.01 12.81
C LYS A 331 2.99 22.07 13.56
N ARG A 332 2.19 23.13 13.39
CA ARG A 332 0.87 23.27 14.02
C ARG A 332 -0.11 22.21 13.52
N VAL A 333 -0.14 21.93 12.22
CA VAL A 333 -1.00 20.90 11.62
C VAL A 333 -0.63 19.52 12.15
N ILE A 334 0.65 19.17 12.19
CA ILE A 334 1.12 17.88 12.74
C ILE A 334 0.74 17.76 14.22
N LYS A 335 0.96 18.81 15.03
CA LYS A 335 0.58 18.81 16.45
C LYS A 335 -0.93 18.61 16.64
N LYS A 336 -1.76 19.35 15.89
CA LYS A 336 -3.23 19.19 15.92
C LYS A 336 -3.67 17.79 15.48
N ARG A 337 -3.04 17.19 14.47
CA ARG A 337 -3.33 15.81 14.04
C ARG A 337 -2.98 14.80 15.14
N LYS A 338 -1.81 14.92 15.78
CA LYS A 338 -1.44 14.05 16.91
C LYS A 338 -2.42 14.16 18.07
N GLU A 339 -2.82 15.37 18.45
CA GLU A 339 -3.82 15.60 19.51
C GLU A 339 -5.19 15.01 19.13
N LYS A 340 -5.58 15.13 17.85
CA LYS A 340 -6.80 14.51 17.33
C LYS A 340 -6.74 12.99 17.47
N PHE A 341 -5.66 12.35 17.03
CA PHE A 341 -5.49 10.90 17.15
C PHE A 341 -5.42 10.45 18.61
N PHE A 342 -4.71 11.18 19.47
CA PHE A 342 -4.67 10.90 20.90
C PHE A 342 -6.07 10.86 21.52
N LYS A 343 -6.94 11.82 21.17
CA LYS A 343 -8.34 11.82 21.62
C LYS A 343 -9.17 10.68 21.02
N GLN A 344 -9.02 10.41 19.73
CA GLN A 344 -9.75 9.34 19.03
C GLN A 344 -9.37 7.94 19.54
N ASN A 345 -8.09 7.70 19.80
CA ASN A 345 -7.55 6.41 20.26
C ASN A 345 -7.75 6.17 21.77
N GLY A 346 -8.70 6.85 22.40
CA GLY A 346 -9.01 6.64 23.82
C GLY A 346 -7.98 7.25 24.80
N GLY A 347 -7.13 8.19 24.38
CA GLY A 347 -6.13 8.81 25.25
C GLY A 347 -6.71 9.51 26.48
N LEU A 348 -7.94 10.05 26.38
CA LEU A 348 -8.67 10.61 27.53
C LEU A 348 -9.14 9.52 28.51
N LEU A 349 -9.58 8.35 28.01
CA LEU A 349 -9.95 7.21 28.83
C LEU A 349 -8.72 6.64 29.55
N LEU A 350 -7.60 6.54 28.85
CA LEU A 350 -6.32 6.16 29.43
C LEU A 350 -5.90 7.13 30.54
N GLN A 351 -5.95 8.44 30.28
CA GLN A 351 -5.58 9.45 31.27
C GLN A 351 -6.47 9.39 32.52
N ARG A 352 -7.78 9.12 32.34
CA ARG A 352 -8.72 8.92 33.46
C ARG A 352 -8.38 7.67 34.28
N LYS A 353 -8.12 6.54 33.61
CA LYS A 353 -7.72 5.28 34.26
C LYS A 353 -6.34 5.34 34.94
N LEU A 354 -5.43 6.17 34.43
CA LEU A 354 -4.14 6.44 35.08
C LEU A 354 -4.29 7.37 36.30
N SER A 355 -5.35 8.17 36.36
CA SER A 355 -5.63 9.10 37.47
C SER A 355 -6.50 8.50 38.59
N SER A 356 -7.33 7.49 38.28
CA SER A 356 -8.02 6.70 39.29
C SER A 356 -7.12 5.54 39.70
N GLU A 357 -6.69 5.48 40.96
CA GLU A 357 -5.81 4.44 41.55
C GLU A 357 -6.35 2.99 41.46
N GLU A 358 -7.37 2.72 40.62
CA GLU A 358 -8.02 1.42 40.41
C GLU A 358 -7.22 0.43 39.54
N VAL A 359 -6.07 0.84 39.00
CA VAL A 359 -5.16 -0.08 38.30
C VAL A 359 -3.78 0.06 38.89
N SER A 360 -3.28 -1.02 39.51
CA SER A 360 -1.90 -1.17 39.99
C SER A 360 -0.93 -1.31 38.80
N VAL A 361 -0.87 -0.29 37.94
CA VAL A 361 0.10 -0.30 36.85
C VAL A 361 1.41 0.27 37.36
N ASP A 362 2.48 -0.52 37.28
CA ASP A 362 3.82 0.00 37.02
C ASP A 362 3.70 0.99 35.83
N LYS A 363 3.54 2.29 36.10
CA LYS A 363 3.46 3.42 35.17
C LYS A 363 3.46 3.01 33.68
N THR A 364 2.30 2.73 33.08
CA THR A 364 2.24 2.46 31.63
C THR A 364 2.84 3.63 30.89
N ILE A 365 3.98 3.42 30.22
CA ILE A 365 4.73 4.50 29.60
C ILE A 365 4.02 4.90 28.30
N LEU A 366 3.64 6.17 28.20
CA LEU A 366 3.17 6.74 26.94
C LEU A 366 4.40 7.09 26.09
N PHE A 367 4.60 6.35 25.00
CA PHE A 367 5.67 6.61 24.04
C PHE A 367 5.21 7.60 22.98
N THR A 368 6.11 8.46 22.52
CA THR A 368 5.82 9.27 21.32
C THR A 368 6.10 8.48 20.06
N LEU A 369 5.46 8.85 18.94
CA LEU A 369 5.74 8.22 17.65
C LEU A 369 7.23 8.37 17.27
N LYS A 370 7.85 9.48 17.65
CA LYS A 370 9.26 9.75 17.33
C LYS A 370 10.19 8.75 18.03
N ASP A 371 9.89 8.41 19.28
CA ASP A 371 10.69 7.47 20.07
C ASP A 371 10.63 6.08 19.44
N LEU A 372 9.42 5.63 19.06
CA LEU A 372 9.23 4.32 18.44
C LEU A 372 9.76 4.27 17.00
N GLN A 373 9.68 5.36 16.24
CA GLN A 373 10.33 5.46 14.92
C GLN A 373 11.84 5.34 15.05
N ARG A 374 12.46 6.02 16.02
CA ARG A 374 13.90 5.89 16.28
C ARG A 374 14.25 4.46 16.73
N ALA A 375 13.48 3.90 17.65
CA ALA A 375 13.75 2.57 18.20
C ALA A 375 13.66 1.45 17.15
N THR A 376 12.74 1.58 16.20
CA THR A 376 12.46 0.57 15.15
C THR A 376 13.12 0.87 13.82
N ASP A 377 13.99 1.88 13.74
CA ASP A 377 14.59 2.36 12.49
C ASP A 377 13.53 2.67 11.41
N ASN A 378 12.59 3.55 11.74
CA ASN A 378 11.43 3.92 10.93
C ASN A 378 10.54 2.74 10.52
N PHE A 379 10.31 1.79 11.44
CA PHE A 379 9.58 0.54 11.18
C PHE A 379 10.20 -0.26 10.03
N ASN A 380 11.53 -0.44 10.09
CA ASN A 380 12.30 -1.17 9.08
C ASN A 380 11.78 -2.61 8.94
N ILE A 381 11.58 -3.06 7.70
CA ILE A 381 11.12 -4.43 7.40
C ILE A 381 12.10 -5.51 7.88
N ASN A 382 13.40 -5.19 7.94
CA ASN A 382 14.44 -6.11 8.43
C ASN A 382 14.38 -6.32 9.96
N ARG A 383 13.60 -5.50 10.67
CA ARG A 383 13.38 -5.62 12.12
C ARG A 383 12.05 -6.31 12.45
N VAL A 384 11.34 -6.86 11.46
CA VAL A 384 10.08 -7.56 11.70
C VAL A 384 10.33 -8.88 12.41
N LEU A 385 9.69 -9.05 13.57
CA LEU A 385 9.69 -10.31 14.34
C LEU A 385 8.57 -11.26 13.88
N GLY A 386 7.46 -10.70 13.40
CA GLY A 386 6.33 -11.48 12.91
C GLY A 386 5.26 -10.62 12.24
N LYS A 387 4.52 -11.22 11.31
CA LYS A 387 3.34 -10.64 10.63
C LYS A 387 2.15 -11.56 10.85
N GLY A 388 1.05 -11.02 11.38
CA GLY A 388 -0.16 -11.79 11.69
C GLY A 388 -1.44 -11.12 11.20
N GLY A 389 -2.58 -11.72 11.58
CA GLY A 389 -3.92 -11.19 11.27
C GLY A 389 -4.22 -9.84 11.94
N GLN A 390 -3.56 -9.55 13.06
CA GLN A 390 -3.80 -8.33 13.85
C GLN A 390 -2.81 -7.19 13.52
N GLY A 391 -1.64 -7.50 12.97
CA GLY A 391 -0.62 -6.47 12.77
C GLY A 391 0.76 -7.02 12.41
N THR A 392 1.75 -6.14 12.47
CA THR A 392 3.18 -6.45 12.33
C THR A 392 3.90 -6.07 13.61
N VAL A 393 4.77 -6.96 14.09
CA VAL A 393 5.59 -6.74 15.29
C VAL A 393 7.03 -6.46 14.88
N TYR A 394 7.60 -5.37 15.39
CA TYR A 394 8.96 -4.91 15.10
C TYR A 394 9.85 -5.01 16.33
N LYS A 395 11.10 -5.40 16.16
CA LYS A 395 12.16 -5.28 17.17
C LYS A 395 12.61 -3.83 17.28
N GLY A 396 12.54 -3.27 18.47
CA GLY A 396 12.98 -1.91 18.77
C GLY A 396 14.08 -1.89 19.84
N MET A 397 14.88 -0.83 19.85
CA MET A 397 15.80 -0.51 20.94
C MET A 397 15.50 0.92 21.42
N LEU A 398 15.04 1.06 22.65
CA LEU A 398 14.75 2.36 23.28
C LEU A 398 16.05 3.13 23.58
N GLU A 399 15.95 4.41 23.93
CA GLU A 399 17.11 5.27 24.21
C GLU A 399 17.94 4.81 25.42
N ASP A 400 17.30 4.16 26.39
CA ASP A 400 17.94 3.55 27.55
C ASP A 400 18.64 2.21 27.24
N GLY A 401 18.65 1.79 25.97
CA GLY A 401 19.22 0.51 25.52
C GLY A 401 18.27 -0.68 25.67
N LYS A 402 17.06 -0.49 26.22
CA LYS A 402 16.11 -1.59 26.42
C LYS A 402 15.57 -2.09 25.07
N ILE A 403 15.67 -3.39 24.84
CA ILE A 403 15.10 -4.03 23.65
C ILE A 403 13.61 -4.29 23.89
N VAL A 404 12.78 -3.91 22.92
CA VAL A 404 11.31 -3.99 22.98
C VAL A 404 10.72 -4.59 21.71
N ALA A 405 9.50 -5.10 21.82
CA ALA A 405 8.68 -5.48 20.67
C ALA A 405 7.56 -4.45 20.47
N VAL A 406 7.46 -3.87 19.26
CA VAL A 406 6.48 -2.83 18.92
C VAL A 406 5.46 -3.41 17.94
N LYS A 407 4.21 -3.60 18.40
CA LYS A 407 3.09 -4.09 17.58
C LYS A 407 2.39 -2.91 16.90
N LYS A 408 2.33 -2.95 15.57
CA LYS A 408 1.61 -2.01 14.71
C LYS A 408 0.42 -2.71 14.08
N PHE A 409 -0.81 -2.28 14.41
CA PHE A 409 -2.04 -2.87 13.88
C PHE A 409 -2.29 -2.46 12.41
N LYS A 410 -3.11 -3.26 11.69
CA LYS A 410 -3.51 -2.96 10.30
C LYS A 410 -4.62 -1.89 10.24
N VAL A 411 -4.67 -1.13 9.13
CA VAL A 411 -5.44 0.13 8.98
C VAL A 411 -6.96 -0.01 9.05
N GLN A 412 -7.52 -1.18 8.71
CA GLN A 412 -8.97 -1.35 8.65
C GLN A 412 -9.53 -1.97 9.94
N GLY A 413 -10.38 -1.22 10.65
CA GLY A 413 -11.44 -1.75 11.53
C GLY A 413 -11.06 -2.27 12.92
N LYS A 414 -9.81 -2.14 13.38
CA LYS A 414 -9.32 -2.87 14.58
C LYS A 414 -8.93 -2.00 15.80
N VAL A 415 -9.48 -0.79 15.91
CA VAL A 415 -9.25 0.06 17.10
C VAL A 415 -9.74 -0.65 18.37
N GLU A 416 -10.82 -1.43 18.29
CA GLU A 416 -11.34 -2.21 19.41
C GLU A 416 -10.37 -3.32 19.87
N GLU A 417 -9.71 -4.03 18.94
CA GLU A 417 -8.69 -5.05 19.28
C GLU A 417 -7.54 -4.42 20.05
N PHE A 418 -7.09 -3.23 19.65
CA PHE A 418 -6.08 -2.47 20.39
C PHE A 418 -6.55 -2.10 21.79
N ILE A 419 -7.73 -1.49 21.92
CA ILE A 419 -8.25 -1.05 23.23
C ILE A 419 -8.39 -2.25 24.16
N ASN A 420 -8.93 -3.35 23.64
CA ASN A 420 -9.13 -4.58 24.37
C ASN A 420 -7.81 -5.18 24.85
N GLU A 421 -6.83 -5.34 23.96
CA GLU A 421 -5.50 -5.87 24.30
C GLU A 421 -4.79 -4.99 25.32
N PHE A 422 -4.86 -3.66 25.15
CA PHE A 422 -4.29 -2.70 26.08
C PHE A 422 -4.92 -2.82 27.49
N VAL A 423 -6.26 -2.84 27.57
CA VAL A 423 -6.98 -2.90 28.85
C VAL A 423 -6.69 -4.22 29.57
N ILE A 424 -6.74 -5.35 28.86
CA ILE A 424 -6.48 -6.68 29.43
C ILE A 424 -5.05 -6.77 29.96
N LEU A 425 -4.06 -6.45 29.13
CA LEU A 425 -2.66 -6.58 29.52
C LEU A 425 -2.22 -5.56 30.58
N SER A 426 -2.88 -4.40 30.68
CA SER A 426 -2.60 -3.44 31.75
C SER A 426 -2.96 -3.94 33.14
N GLN A 427 -3.82 -4.97 33.24
CA GLN A 427 -4.30 -5.55 34.50
C GLN A 427 -3.63 -6.90 34.84
N ILE A 428 -2.81 -7.44 33.93
CA ILE A 428 -2.14 -8.72 34.11
C ILE A 428 -0.70 -8.51 34.53
N ASN A 429 -0.32 -9.13 35.65
CA ASN A 429 1.07 -9.21 36.09
C ASN A 429 1.42 -10.66 36.43
N HIS A 430 1.86 -11.43 35.44
CA HIS A 430 2.19 -12.84 35.59
C HIS A 430 3.50 -13.18 34.87
N ARG A 431 4.35 -14.02 35.48
CA ARG A 431 5.70 -14.34 34.94
C ARG A 431 5.67 -15.03 33.57
N ASN A 432 4.63 -15.84 33.33
CA ASN A 432 4.41 -16.60 32.09
C ASN A 432 3.40 -15.92 31.14
N VAL A 433 3.18 -14.62 31.30
CA VAL A 433 2.47 -13.77 30.33
C VAL A 433 3.42 -12.67 29.87
N VAL A 434 3.36 -12.29 28.59
CA VAL A 434 4.18 -11.19 28.06
C VAL A 434 3.77 -9.86 28.71
N LYS A 435 4.74 -9.14 29.27
CA LYS A 435 4.53 -7.84 29.92
C LYS A 435 4.35 -6.72 28.88
N LEU A 436 3.22 -6.02 28.99
CA LEU A 436 3.02 -4.75 28.30
C LEU A 436 3.84 -3.65 29.00
N LEU A 437 4.64 -2.92 28.23
CA LEU A 437 5.48 -1.82 28.73
C LEU A 437 4.84 -0.45 28.51
N GLY A 438 4.04 -0.31 27.45
CA GLY A 438 3.43 0.96 27.12
C GLY A 438 2.70 0.98 25.79
N CYS A 439 2.27 2.17 25.39
CA CYS A 439 1.58 2.39 24.11
C CYS A 439 1.95 3.74 23.50
N CYS A 440 1.65 3.92 22.21
CA CYS A 440 1.70 5.21 21.52
C CYS A 440 0.35 5.47 20.87
N LEU A 441 -0.27 6.61 21.23
CA LEU A 441 -1.59 7.02 20.76
C LEU A 441 -1.55 8.18 19.74
N GLU A 442 -0.37 8.69 19.39
CA GLU A 442 -0.18 9.84 18.49
C GLU A 442 -0.39 9.52 16.99
N THR A 443 -0.66 8.26 16.67
CA THR A 443 -0.77 7.72 15.31
C THR A 443 -2.22 7.48 14.92
N GLU A 444 -2.50 7.43 13.61
CA GLU A 444 -3.83 7.07 13.11
C GLU A 444 -4.31 5.72 13.65
N ILE A 445 -3.39 4.77 13.81
CA ILE A 445 -3.62 3.48 14.47
C ILE A 445 -2.64 3.39 15.63
N PRO A 446 -3.11 3.14 16.85
CA PRO A 446 -2.25 3.12 18.03
C PRO A 446 -1.27 1.92 18.00
N LEU A 447 -0.16 2.07 18.75
CA LEU A 447 0.92 1.09 18.83
C LEU A 447 1.04 0.56 20.25
N LEU A 448 1.37 -0.73 20.40
CA LEU A 448 1.67 -1.35 21.69
C LEU A 448 3.14 -1.72 21.78
N VAL A 449 3.71 -1.54 22.97
CA VAL A 449 5.13 -1.81 23.25
C VAL A 449 5.20 -2.86 24.35
N TYR A 450 5.86 -3.98 24.05
CA TYR A 450 6.01 -5.13 24.92
C TYR A 450 7.48 -5.36 25.25
N GLU A 451 7.72 -6.16 26.29
CA GLU A 451 9.05 -6.76 26.47
C GLU A 451 9.43 -7.59 25.24
N PHE A 452 10.71 -7.53 24.86
CA PHE A 452 11.21 -8.36 23.78
C PHE A 452 11.53 -9.76 24.31
N ILE A 453 11.01 -10.78 23.64
CA ILE A 453 11.24 -12.19 23.97
C ILE A 453 12.18 -12.79 22.89
N PRO A 454 13.44 -13.12 23.25
CA PRO A 454 14.50 -13.31 22.25
C PRO A 454 14.44 -14.63 21.49
N ASN A 455 13.97 -15.71 22.13
CA ASN A 455 14.07 -17.04 21.54
C ASN A 455 12.90 -17.38 20.60
N GLY A 456 12.03 -16.42 20.24
CA GLY A 456 10.94 -16.67 19.29
C GLY A 456 9.77 -17.45 19.90
N ASN A 457 9.07 -18.24 19.07
CA ASN A 457 7.86 -18.97 19.47
C ASN A 457 8.06 -20.50 19.50
N LEU A 458 7.24 -21.19 20.30
CA LEU A 458 7.30 -22.63 20.51
C LEU A 458 7.12 -23.44 19.22
N PHE A 459 6.25 -22.99 18.30
CA PHE A 459 6.01 -23.65 17.02
C PHE A 459 7.31 -23.88 16.22
N GLN A 460 8.23 -22.91 16.24
CA GLN A 460 9.51 -23.02 15.53
C GLN A 460 10.40 -24.15 16.08
N TYR A 461 10.41 -24.37 17.39
CA TYR A 461 11.23 -25.43 18.01
C TYR A 461 10.62 -26.82 17.85
N LEU A 462 9.29 -26.91 17.75
CA LEU A 462 8.61 -28.19 17.56
C LEU A 462 8.69 -28.68 16.11
N HIS A 463 8.59 -27.78 15.13
CA HIS A 463 8.36 -28.17 13.72
C HIS A 463 9.40 -27.73 12.71
N ASN A 464 10.34 -26.85 13.07
CA ASN A 464 11.47 -26.50 12.21
C ASN A 464 12.73 -27.14 12.79
N GLN A 465 13.55 -27.76 11.93
CA GLN A 465 14.81 -28.40 12.31
C GLN A 465 15.82 -27.33 12.74
N ASN A 466 15.74 -26.88 13.99
CA ASN A 466 16.81 -26.16 14.66
C ASN A 466 17.63 -27.18 15.44
N ASP A 467 18.87 -27.42 15.01
CA ASP A 467 19.81 -28.34 15.66
C ASP A 467 20.37 -27.79 16.98
N ASP A 468 20.16 -26.50 17.27
CA ASP A 468 20.78 -25.81 18.42
C ASP A 468 20.14 -26.12 19.78
N LEU A 469 18.90 -26.67 19.82
CA LEU A 469 18.26 -27.06 21.08
C LEU A 469 17.40 -28.32 20.92
N ALA A 470 17.85 -29.42 21.50
CA ALA A 470 17.00 -30.61 21.67
C ALA A 470 15.90 -30.29 22.70
N MET A 471 14.64 -30.23 22.25
CA MET A 471 13.47 -30.11 23.13
C MET A 471 13.26 -31.42 23.91
N THR A 472 14.02 -31.60 24.99
CA THR A 472 13.95 -32.74 25.91
C THR A 472 12.59 -32.82 26.60
N TRP A 473 12.32 -33.97 27.22
CA TRP A 473 11.08 -34.17 27.99
C TRP A 473 10.89 -33.11 29.08
N ASP A 474 11.92 -32.85 29.89
CA ASP A 474 11.88 -31.86 30.97
C ASP A 474 11.47 -30.46 30.48
N ILE A 475 12.02 -30.02 29.34
CA ILE A 475 11.74 -28.70 28.79
C ILE A 475 10.26 -28.63 28.35
N ARG A 476 9.75 -29.69 27.69
CA ARG A 476 8.35 -29.74 27.25
C ARG A 476 7.38 -29.78 28.41
N LEU A 477 7.65 -30.60 29.43
CA LEU A 477 6.82 -30.67 30.64
C LEU A 477 6.81 -29.35 31.40
N ARG A 478 7.97 -28.68 31.51
CA ARG A 478 8.07 -27.34 32.10
C ARG A 478 7.24 -26.32 31.33
N ILE A 479 7.36 -26.27 30.00
CA ILE A 479 6.59 -25.36 29.15
C ILE A 479 5.09 -25.61 29.32
N ALA A 480 4.64 -26.87 29.30
CA ALA A 480 3.25 -27.23 29.55
C ALA A 480 2.75 -26.70 30.91
N THR A 481 3.54 -26.91 31.96
CA THR A 481 3.24 -26.46 33.33
C THR A 481 3.16 -24.93 33.40
N GLU A 482 4.10 -24.21 32.77
CA GLU A 482 4.15 -22.75 32.76
C GLU A 482 2.96 -22.12 32.00
N ILE A 483 2.55 -22.71 30.88
CA ILE A 483 1.36 -22.26 30.11
C ILE A 483 0.09 -22.55 30.90
N ALA A 484 -0.02 -23.74 31.50
CA ALA A 484 -1.18 -24.10 32.32
C ALA A 484 -1.34 -23.15 33.52
N GLY A 485 -0.22 -22.79 34.17
CA GLY A 485 -0.21 -21.80 35.24
C GLY A 485 -0.65 -20.41 34.78
N ALA A 486 -0.22 -19.97 33.59
CA ALA A 486 -0.68 -18.71 33.00
C ALA A 486 -2.19 -18.71 32.73
N LEU A 487 -2.72 -19.78 32.14
CA LEU A 487 -4.15 -19.91 31.84
C LEU A 487 -4.99 -20.02 33.11
N PHE A 488 -4.54 -20.78 34.11
CA PHE A 488 -5.18 -20.81 35.42
C PHE A 488 -5.26 -19.41 36.05
N TYR A 489 -4.18 -18.63 35.97
CA TYR A 489 -4.18 -17.25 36.44
C TYR A 489 -5.24 -16.41 35.72
N LEU A 490 -5.30 -16.48 34.39
CA LEU A 490 -6.25 -15.71 33.58
C LEU A 490 -7.71 -16.09 33.85
N HIS A 491 -8.01 -17.38 34.01
CA HIS A 491 -9.38 -17.86 34.20
C HIS A 491 -9.90 -17.70 35.63
N SER A 492 -9.04 -17.81 36.64
CA SER A 492 -9.49 -18.00 38.03
C SER A 492 -8.86 -17.07 39.07
N VAL A 493 -7.72 -16.44 38.79
CA VAL A 493 -6.99 -15.61 39.78
C VAL A 493 -7.08 -14.11 39.47
N ALA A 494 -7.20 -13.75 38.19
CA ALA A 494 -7.41 -12.37 37.77
C ALA A 494 -8.71 -11.80 38.38
N SER A 495 -8.77 -10.47 38.54
CA SER A 495 -9.91 -9.76 39.13
C SER A 495 -11.23 -9.99 38.39
N GLN A 496 -11.14 -10.21 37.09
CA GLN A 496 -12.22 -10.70 36.24
C GLN A 496 -11.66 -11.84 35.39
N PRO A 497 -12.43 -12.92 35.13
CA PRO A 497 -12.00 -13.98 34.24
C PRO A 497 -11.65 -13.43 32.85
N ILE A 498 -10.49 -13.84 32.33
CA ILE A 498 -9.97 -13.43 31.03
C ILE A 498 -9.86 -14.68 30.16
N TYR A 499 -10.64 -14.76 29.10
CA TYR A 499 -10.52 -15.84 28.10
C TYR A 499 -9.60 -15.40 26.99
N HIS A 500 -8.59 -16.21 26.67
CA HIS A 500 -7.55 -15.84 25.72
C HIS A 500 -8.04 -15.94 24.27
N ARG A 501 -8.74 -17.03 23.92
CA ARG A 501 -9.40 -17.29 22.61
C ARG A 501 -8.47 -17.55 21.42
N ASP A 502 -7.17 -17.64 21.62
CA ASP A 502 -6.21 -17.93 20.54
C ASP A 502 -4.92 -18.57 21.08
N ILE A 503 -5.09 -19.56 21.95
CA ILE A 503 -3.97 -20.35 22.48
C ILE A 503 -3.46 -21.29 21.38
N LYS A 504 -2.17 -21.15 21.07
CA LYS A 504 -1.46 -21.93 20.05
C LYS A 504 0.04 -21.80 20.23
N SER A 505 0.81 -22.74 19.68
CA SER A 505 2.27 -22.77 19.80
C SER A 505 2.97 -21.55 19.16
N THR A 506 2.33 -20.83 18.23
CA THR A 506 2.86 -19.56 17.68
C THR A 506 2.68 -18.34 18.59
N ASN A 507 1.74 -18.42 19.55
CA ASN A 507 1.49 -17.38 20.57
C ASN A 507 2.16 -17.69 21.92
N ILE A 508 2.93 -18.77 22.00
CA ILE A 508 3.75 -19.12 23.16
C ILE A 508 5.19 -18.77 22.83
N LEU A 509 5.73 -17.74 23.48
CA LEU A 509 7.09 -17.25 23.27
C LEU A 509 8.04 -17.83 24.32
N LEU A 510 9.33 -17.93 23.98
CA LEU A 510 10.36 -18.45 24.87
C LEU A 510 11.35 -17.35 25.28
N ASP A 511 11.50 -17.13 26.59
CA ASP A 511 12.48 -16.16 27.11
C ASP A 511 13.93 -16.66 27.02
N GLU A 512 14.90 -15.85 27.48
CA GLU A 512 16.34 -16.18 27.48
C GLU A 512 16.67 -17.52 28.15
N LYS A 513 15.83 -17.98 29.09
CA LYS A 513 15.99 -19.24 29.83
C LYS A 513 15.08 -20.35 29.32
N TYR A 514 14.50 -20.17 28.13
CA TYR A 514 13.51 -21.07 27.52
C TYR A 514 12.32 -21.34 28.44
N ARG A 515 11.86 -20.29 29.14
CA ARG A 515 10.58 -20.30 29.87
C ARG A 515 9.48 -19.76 28.98
N ALA A 516 8.31 -20.37 29.08
CA ALA A 516 7.15 -20.04 28.27
C ALA A 516 6.47 -18.75 28.76
N LYS A 517 6.09 -17.91 27.79
CA LYS A 517 5.25 -16.72 27.99
C LYS A 517 4.12 -16.70 26.95
N VAL A 518 2.89 -16.62 27.43
CA VAL A 518 1.70 -16.46 26.58
C VAL A 518 1.62 -15.03 26.05
N ALA A 519 1.37 -14.88 24.75
CA ALA A 519 1.33 -13.64 24.01
C ALA A 519 0.07 -13.52 23.14
N ASP A 520 -0.15 -12.33 22.57
CA ASP A 520 -1.20 -11.99 21.61
C ASP A 520 -2.65 -12.02 22.17
N PHE A 521 -2.99 -10.98 22.93
CA PHE A 521 -4.28 -10.87 23.63
C PHE A 521 -5.35 -10.10 22.82
N GLY A 522 -5.16 -9.91 21.51
CA GLY A 522 -6.08 -9.12 20.68
C GLY A 522 -7.49 -9.70 20.56
N THR A 523 -7.62 -11.03 20.60
CA THR A 523 -8.91 -11.74 20.57
C THR A 523 -9.49 -11.99 21.96
N SER A 524 -8.71 -11.77 23.02
CA SER A 524 -9.09 -12.10 24.41
C SER A 524 -10.26 -11.26 24.89
N ARG A 525 -10.99 -11.71 25.91
CA ARG A 525 -12.14 -10.96 26.45
C ARG A 525 -12.21 -11.07 27.97
N LEU A 526 -12.57 -9.95 28.61
CA LEU A 526 -13.00 -9.93 30.00
C LEU A 526 -14.43 -10.46 30.09
N VAL A 527 -14.67 -11.31 31.07
CA VAL A 527 -15.96 -11.96 31.29
C VAL A 527 -16.51 -11.52 32.64
N SER A 528 -17.81 -11.22 32.69
CA SER A 528 -18.48 -10.96 33.97
C SER A 528 -18.45 -12.22 34.82
N ILE A 529 -18.26 -12.09 36.12
CA ILE A 529 -18.20 -13.22 37.08
C ILE A 529 -19.49 -14.06 37.02
N GLU A 530 -20.63 -13.44 36.68
CA GLU A 530 -21.93 -14.10 36.59
C GLU A 530 -22.17 -14.80 35.24
N ALA A 531 -21.36 -14.54 34.22
CA ALA A 531 -21.55 -15.07 32.89
C ALA A 531 -20.95 -16.48 32.78
N THR A 532 -21.75 -17.43 32.31
CA THR A 532 -21.31 -18.82 32.09
C THR A 532 -20.59 -19.02 30.75
N HIS A 533 -20.84 -18.14 29.77
CA HIS A 533 -20.27 -18.20 28.44
C HIS A 533 -20.24 -16.80 27.78
N LEU A 534 -19.45 -16.68 26.71
CA LEU A 534 -19.42 -15.53 25.81
C LEU A 534 -20.04 -15.89 24.47
N THR A 535 -21.17 -15.26 24.13
CA THR A 535 -21.76 -15.38 22.78
C THR A 535 -21.12 -14.35 21.85
N THR A 536 -20.33 -14.81 20.89
CA THR A 536 -19.55 -13.93 20.01
C THR A 536 -19.29 -14.61 18.67
N ILE A 537 -18.94 -13.81 17.65
CA ILE A 537 -18.52 -14.35 16.35
C ILE A 537 -17.39 -15.37 16.54
N VAL A 538 -17.47 -16.49 15.84
CA VAL A 538 -16.47 -17.55 15.91
C VAL A 538 -15.12 -17.01 15.43
N GLN A 539 -14.15 -16.94 16.35
CA GLN A 539 -12.80 -16.46 16.10
C GLN A 539 -11.80 -17.38 16.78
N GLY A 540 -10.71 -17.68 16.09
CA GLY A 540 -9.61 -18.52 16.56
C GLY A 540 -8.81 -19.08 15.39
N THR A 541 -7.79 -19.89 15.69
CA THR A 541 -6.95 -20.51 14.66
C THR A 541 -7.43 -21.92 14.35
N PHE A 542 -7.65 -22.22 13.06
CA PHE A 542 -8.01 -23.58 12.62
C PHE A 542 -6.98 -24.60 13.11
N GLY A 543 -7.44 -25.77 13.54
CA GLY A 543 -6.61 -26.79 14.21
C GLY A 543 -6.52 -26.68 15.73
N TYR A 544 -6.74 -25.48 16.30
CA TYR A 544 -6.81 -25.25 17.76
C TYR A 544 -8.22 -24.93 18.25
N LEU A 545 -9.13 -24.65 17.32
CA LEU A 545 -10.48 -24.17 17.59
C LEU A 545 -11.33 -25.27 18.24
N ASP A 546 -11.93 -24.95 19.39
CA ASP A 546 -12.86 -25.84 20.08
C ASP A 546 -14.08 -26.18 19.20
N PRO A 547 -14.35 -27.47 18.91
CA PRO A 547 -15.47 -27.88 18.08
C PRO A 547 -16.83 -27.57 18.71
N GLU A 548 -16.95 -27.55 20.04
CA GLU A 548 -18.20 -27.18 20.72
C GLU A 548 -18.48 -25.68 20.53
N TYR A 549 -17.46 -24.84 20.70
CA TYR A 549 -17.55 -23.41 20.42
C TYR A 549 -17.88 -23.14 18.94
N PHE A 550 -17.23 -23.86 18.02
CA PHE A 550 -17.48 -23.71 16.58
C PHE A 550 -18.96 -23.93 16.22
N HIS A 551 -19.61 -24.93 16.82
CA HIS A 551 -21.02 -25.22 16.57
C HIS A 551 -21.98 -24.33 17.37
N SER A 552 -21.67 -24.03 18.62
CA SER A 552 -22.58 -23.31 19.53
C SER A 552 -22.46 -21.79 19.45
N SER A 553 -21.33 -21.27 18.96
CA SER A 553 -20.91 -19.86 19.10
C SER A 553 -20.79 -19.38 20.57
N GLN A 554 -20.75 -20.30 21.54
CA GLN A 554 -20.59 -20.02 22.96
C GLN A 554 -19.16 -20.36 23.41
N PHE A 555 -18.36 -19.33 23.70
CA PHE A 555 -16.99 -19.52 24.18
C PHE A 555 -16.98 -19.61 25.71
N THR A 556 -16.25 -20.57 26.27
CA THR A 556 -16.09 -20.77 27.72
C THR A 556 -14.61 -20.89 28.09
N ASP A 557 -14.29 -20.94 29.40
CA ASP A 557 -12.96 -21.30 29.88
C ASP A 557 -12.50 -22.66 29.30
N LYS A 558 -13.45 -23.59 29.11
CA LYS A 558 -13.22 -24.92 28.53
C LYS A 558 -12.81 -24.89 27.06
N SER A 559 -13.10 -23.80 26.34
CA SER A 559 -12.65 -23.63 24.96
C SER A 559 -11.15 -23.33 24.90
N ASP A 560 -10.61 -22.54 25.84
CA ASP A 560 -9.16 -22.36 25.99
C ASP A 560 -8.48 -23.67 26.47
N VAL A 561 -9.15 -24.47 27.31
CA VAL A 561 -8.66 -25.81 27.73
C VAL A 561 -8.48 -26.73 26.52
N TYR A 562 -9.42 -26.75 25.57
CA TYR A 562 -9.30 -27.53 24.34
C TYR A 562 -8.09 -27.10 23.52
N SER A 563 -7.93 -25.79 23.28
CA SER A 563 -6.77 -25.26 22.55
C SER A 563 -5.44 -25.59 23.25
N PHE A 564 -5.41 -25.58 24.59
CA PHE A 564 -4.26 -26.05 25.36
C PHE A 564 -4.01 -27.56 25.20
N GLY A 565 -5.06 -28.38 25.14
CA GLY A 565 -4.97 -29.81 24.83
C GLY A 565 -4.29 -30.09 23.48
N VAL A 566 -4.56 -29.26 22.47
CA VAL A 566 -3.86 -29.32 21.17
C VAL A 566 -2.37 -28.99 21.33
N VAL A 567 -2.03 -27.97 22.13
CA VAL A 567 -0.62 -27.64 22.44
C VAL A 567 0.08 -28.78 23.17
N LEU A 568 -0.59 -29.48 24.09
CA LEU A 568 -0.04 -30.68 24.73
C LEU A 568 0.22 -31.80 23.71
N ALA A 569 -0.71 -32.04 22.79
CA ALA A 569 -0.53 -33.01 21.72
C ALA A 569 0.64 -32.63 20.78
N GLU A 570 0.82 -31.35 20.45
CA GLU A 570 2.00 -30.85 19.72
C GLU A 570 3.29 -31.10 20.50
N LEU A 571 3.32 -30.81 21.81
CA LEU A 571 4.48 -31.05 22.67
C LEU A 571 4.81 -32.54 22.75
N LEU A 572 3.83 -33.44 22.78
CA LEU A 572 4.07 -34.89 22.86
C LEU A 572 4.54 -35.49 21.53
N THR A 573 3.96 -35.06 20.42
CA THR A 573 4.15 -35.72 19.11
C THR A 573 5.16 -35.00 18.22
N GLY A 574 5.41 -33.71 18.44
CA GLY A 574 6.15 -32.84 17.52
C GLY A 574 5.46 -32.63 16.16
N LYS A 575 4.22 -33.11 15.98
CA LYS A 575 3.45 -32.99 14.73
C LYS A 575 2.69 -31.66 14.69
N ARG A 576 2.46 -31.14 13.49
CA ARG A 576 1.70 -29.90 13.28
C ARG A 576 0.20 -30.13 13.52
N PRO A 577 -0.54 -29.14 14.04
CA PRO A 577 -2.00 -29.24 14.23
C PRO A 577 -2.78 -29.54 12.94
N ILE A 578 -2.31 -28.98 11.83
CA ILE A 578 -2.84 -29.21 10.48
C ILE A 578 -1.71 -29.80 9.63
N PRO A 579 -1.87 -31.01 9.04
CA PRO A 579 -0.91 -31.60 8.13
C PRO A 579 -0.72 -30.77 6.85
N ILE A 580 0.50 -30.73 6.31
CA ILE A 580 0.83 -29.98 5.08
C ILE A 580 0.45 -30.77 3.81
N VAL A 581 0.43 -32.10 3.90
CA VAL A 581 0.23 -33.00 2.75
C VAL A 581 -1.18 -33.58 2.80
N SER A 582 -1.92 -33.38 1.71
CA SER A 582 -3.23 -33.97 1.43
C SER A 582 -3.10 -35.46 1.07
N SER A 583 -2.68 -36.30 2.01
CA SER A 583 -3.04 -37.72 1.95
C SER A 583 -4.51 -37.86 2.37
N GLU A 584 -5.19 -38.88 1.85
CA GLU A 584 -6.66 -39.04 1.84
C GLU A 584 -7.33 -39.01 3.24
N ASP A 585 -6.56 -39.12 4.33
CA ASP A 585 -7.02 -38.92 5.71
C ASP A 585 -6.75 -37.48 6.19
N THR A 586 -7.73 -36.60 5.96
CA THR A 586 -7.71 -35.16 6.33
C THR A 586 -7.96 -34.91 7.83
N THR A 587 -7.40 -35.75 8.70
CA THR A 587 -7.64 -35.67 10.15
C THR A 587 -6.69 -34.68 10.81
N ASN A 588 -7.23 -33.70 11.52
CA ASN A 588 -6.42 -32.75 12.32
C ASN A 588 -5.71 -33.48 13.48
N LEU A 589 -4.66 -32.87 14.04
CA LEU A 589 -3.86 -33.49 15.10
C LEU A 589 -4.69 -33.88 16.33
N ALA A 590 -5.67 -33.07 16.73
CA ALA A 590 -6.49 -33.35 17.89
C ALA A 590 -7.30 -34.65 17.71
N SER A 591 -7.94 -34.79 16.54
CA SER A 591 -8.69 -35.99 16.18
C SER A 591 -7.78 -37.21 16.00
N TYR A 592 -6.63 -37.05 15.36
CA TYR A 592 -5.66 -38.14 15.19
C TYR A 592 -5.07 -38.62 16.53
N PHE A 593 -4.78 -37.69 17.43
CA PHE A 593 -4.30 -37.97 18.78
C PHE A 593 -5.37 -38.69 19.61
N ALA A 594 -6.62 -38.22 19.57
CA ALA A 594 -7.74 -38.85 20.26
C ALA A 594 -7.97 -40.30 19.81
N LEU A 595 -7.99 -40.56 18.49
CA LEU A 595 -8.10 -41.91 17.93
C LEU A 595 -6.93 -42.81 18.39
N SER A 596 -5.71 -42.28 18.35
CA SER A 596 -4.53 -43.06 18.79
C SER A 596 -4.57 -43.40 20.29
N MET A 597 -5.20 -42.56 21.11
CA MET A 597 -5.43 -42.83 22.53
C MET A 597 -6.50 -43.92 22.73
N GLU A 598 -7.60 -43.88 21.96
CA GLU A 598 -8.65 -44.91 22.00
C GLU A 598 -8.15 -46.29 21.56
N GLU A 599 -7.27 -46.32 20.57
CA GLU A 599 -6.66 -47.55 20.04
C GLU A 599 -5.48 -48.08 20.86
N ASN A 600 -5.08 -47.39 21.95
CA ASN A 600 -3.87 -47.67 22.75
C ASN A 600 -2.55 -47.61 21.96
N ASN A 601 -2.51 -46.86 20.86
CA ASN A 601 -1.34 -46.70 19.97
C ASN A 601 -0.57 -45.38 20.22
N ILE A 602 -0.68 -44.80 21.43
CA ILE A 602 -0.09 -43.50 21.74
C ILE A 602 1.44 -43.47 21.55
N LEU A 603 2.14 -44.52 21.97
CA LEU A 603 3.61 -44.61 21.92
C LEU A 603 4.15 -44.51 20.49
N ASP A 604 3.38 -44.93 19.49
CA ASP A 604 3.77 -44.88 18.07
C ASP A 604 3.78 -43.46 17.50
N ILE A 605 2.99 -42.56 18.11
CA ILE A 605 2.84 -41.19 17.65
C ILE A 605 3.65 -40.18 18.47
N ILE A 606 4.18 -40.60 19.64
CA ILE A 606 5.07 -39.78 20.45
C ILE A 606 6.34 -39.46 19.67
N ASP A 607 6.85 -38.25 19.87
CA ASP A 607 8.10 -37.82 19.30
C ASP A 607 9.23 -38.77 19.74
N LYS A 608 9.91 -39.38 18.77
CA LYS A 608 11.00 -40.35 19.02
C LYS A 608 12.12 -39.78 19.90
N ARG A 609 12.26 -38.45 19.96
CA ARG A 609 13.19 -37.75 20.86
C ARG A 609 12.84 -37.90 22.34
N LEU A 610 11.60 -38.23 22.68
CA LEU A 610 11.10 -38.35 24.06
C LEU A 610 11.06 -39.79 24.56
N ALA A 611 10.98 -40.77 23.66
CA ALA A 611 10.62 -42.16 23.97
C ALA A 611 11.60 -42.92 24.89
N LYS A 612 12.78 -42.37 25.19
CA LYS A 612 13.80 -43.03 26.04
C LYS A 612 13.84 -42.53 27.48
N GLU A 613 13.20 -41.41 27.82
CA GLU A 613 13.47 -40.70 29.08
C GLU A 613 12.35 -40.80 30.13
N ALA A 614 11.07 -40.99 29.76
CA ALA A 614 9.96 -40.89 30.73
C ALA A 614 8.62 -41.54 30.31
N GLU A 615 8.60 -42.79 29.85
CA GLU A 615 7.40 -43.46 29.28
C GLU A 615 6.13 -43.35 30.16
N LYS A 616 6.24 -43.62 31.47
CA LYS A 616 5.10 -43.53 32.39
C LYS A 616 4.54 -42.10 32.54
N HIS A 617 5.41 -41.10 32.57
CA HIS A 617 5.00 -39.69 32.69
C HIS A 617 4.45 -39.15 31.38
N ILE A 618 5.00 -39.61 30.24
CA ILE A 618 4.48 -39.32 28.89
C ILE A 618 3.03 -39.80 28.78
N ILE A 619 2.73 -41.03 29.20
CA ILE A 619 1.36 -41.58 29.18
C ILE A 619 0.43 -40.76 30.08
N ALA A 620 0.89 -40.33 31.26
CA ALA A 620 0.09 -39.50 32.16
C ALA A 620 -0.26 -38.12 31.52
N VAL A 621 0.72 -37.46 30.90
CA VAL A 621 0.46 -36.19 30.18
C VAL A 621 -0.40 -36.43 28.94
N ALA A 622 -0.26 -37.56 28.24
CA ALA A 622 -1.10 -37.91 27.11
C ALA A 622 -2.57 -38.12 27.50
N ASN A 623 -2.82 -38.80 28.63
CA ASN A 623 -4.16 -38.91 29.21
C ASN A 623 -4.75 -37.53 29.59
N LEU A 624 -3.93 -36.65 30.15
CA LEU A 624 -4.36 -35.29 30.46
C LEU A 624 -4.70 -34.50 29.18
N ALA A 625 -3.87 -34.60 28.13
CA ALA A 625 -4.14 -34.00 26.83
C ALA A 625 -5.45 -34.54 26.22
N TYR A 626 -5.66 -35.86 26.28
CA TYR A 626 -6.88 -36.51 25.81
C TYR A 626 -8.13 -36.00 26.52
N THR A 627 -8.11 -35.88 27.85
CA THR A 627 -9.23 -35.32 28.62
C THR A 627 -9.49 -33.83 28.32
N CYS A 628 -8.46 -33.05 27.99
CA CYS A 628 -8.62 -31.66 27.52
C CYS A 628 -9.26 -31.58 26.12
N LEU A 629 -9.07 -32.60 25.28
CA LEU A 629 -9.57 -32.68 23.90
C LEU A 629 -10.97 -33.28 23.77
N GLU A 630 -11.63 -33.62 24.87
CA GLU A 630 -12.99 -34.16 24.87
C GLU A 630 -13.97 -33.22 24.15
N LEU A 631 -14.85 -33.77 23.31
CA LEU A 631 -15.76 -32.97 22.48
C LEU A 631 -16.81 -32.22 23.32
N ASN A 632 -17.16 -32.75 24.49
CA ASN A 632 -18.05 -32.10 25.44
C ASN A 632 -17.22 -31.32 26.48
N GLY A 633 -17.28 -29.99 26.43
CA GLY A 633 -16.55 -29.07 27.30
C GLY A 633 -16.81 -29.27 28.79
N ARG A 634 -17.98 -29.79 29.18
CA ARG A 634 -18.30 -30.07 30.59
C ARG A 634 -17.47 -31.21 31.19
N LYS A 635 -16.99 -32.12 30.35
CA LYS A 635 -16.14 -33.24 30.75
C LYS A 635 -14.66 -32.87 30.75
N ARG A 636 -14.27 -31.76 30.10
CA ARG A 636 -12.90 -31.26 30.14
C ARG A 636 -12.56 -30.80 31.57
N PRO A 637 -11.31 -30.96 32.04
CA PRO A 637 -10.88 -30.40 33.31
C PRO A 637 -10.86 -28.87 33.28
N THR A 638 -10.83 -28.23 34.44
CA THR A 638 -10.52 -26.79 34.58
C THR A 638 -9.02 -26.58 34.48
N MET A 639 -8.58 -25.38 34.11
CA MET A 639 -7.13 -25.09 34.09
C MET A 639 -6.46 -25.25 35.46
N LYS A 640 -7.22 -25.12 36.56
CA LYS A 640 -6.76 -25.44 37.92
C LYS A 640 -6.45 -26.92 38.10
N GLU A 641 -7.30 -27.81 37.62
CA GLU A 641 -7.07 -29.26 37.70
C GLU A 641 -5.91 -29.67 36.79
N VAL A 642 -5.83 -29.08 35.59
CA VAL A 642 -4.74 -29.31 34.64
C VAL A 642 -3.38 -28.94 35.24
N ILE A 643 -3.24 -27.76 35.86
CA ILE A 643 -1.96 -27.36 36.47
C ILE A 643 -1.57 -28.27 37.64
N LEU A 644 -2.52 -28.64 38.50
CA LEU A 644 -2.25 -29.54 39.63
C LEU A 644 -1.76 -30.92 39.16
N GLU A 645 -2.34 -31.44 38.08
CA GLU A 645 -1.94 -32.72 37.52
C GLU A 645 -0.55 -32.66 36.86
N LEU A 646 -0.24 -31.59 36.11
CA LEU A 646 1.09 -31.38 35.54
C LEU A 646 2.17 -31.22 36.60
N GLU A 647 1.88 -30.46 37.67
CA GLU A 647 2.80 -30.32 38.82
C GLU A 647 3.01 -31.65 39.53
N ARG A 648 1.95 -32.45 39.72
CA ARG A 648 2.03 -33.80 40.29
C ARG A 648 2.95 -34.70 39.47
N ILE A 649 2.79 -34.71 38.15
CA ILE A 649 3.64 -35.47 37.23
C ILE A 649 5.09 -34.97 37.31
N GLY A 650 5.31 -33.66 37.29
CA GLY A 650 6.65 -33.08 37.39
C GLY A 650 7.38 -33.38 38.71
N VAL A 651 6.67 -33.49 39.83
CA VAL A 651 7.26 -33.91 41.12
C VAL A 651 7.64 -35.40 41.10
N GLN A 652 6.80 -36.25 40.48
CA GLN A 652 7.10 -37.68 40.34
C GLN A 652 8.32 -37.93 39.45
N ASP A 653 8.43 -37.18 38.35
CA ASP A 653 9.55 -37.22 37.41
C ASP A 653 10.88 -36.85 38.07
N ARG A 654 10.92 -35.75 38.84
CA ARG A 654 12.12 -35.36 39.60
C ARG A 654 12.54 -36.40 40.63
N LYS A 655 11.58 -37.02 41.34
CA LYS A 655 11.88 -38.09 42.30
C LYS A 655 12.48 -39.31 41.59
N PHE A 656 11.88 -39.76 40.48
CA PHE A 656 12.39 -40.88 39.69
C PHE A 656 13.83 -40.65 39.19
N ASN A 657 14.14 -39.45 38.68
CA ASN A 657 15.48 -39.10 38.24
C ASN A 657 16.49 -39.03 39.41
N THR A 658 16.04 -38.64 40.61
CA THR A 658 16.88 -38.63 41.82
C THR A 658 17.15 -40.04 42.32
N ASP A 659 16.15 -40.92 42.30
CA ASP A 659 16.27 -42.32 42.73
C ASP A 659 17.17 -43.13 41.78
N GLN A 660 17.08 -42.91 40.45
CA GLN A 660 18.03 -43.49 39.48
C GLN A 660 19.46 -42.99 39.68
N SER A 661 19.65 -41.74 40.09
CA SER A 661 20.99 -41.20 40.40
C SER A 661 21.59 -41.80 41.68
N HIS A 662 20.76 -42.21 42.65
CA HIS A 662 21.20 -42.90 43.86
C HIS A 662 21.46 -44.39 43.63
N GLU A 663 20.64 -45.08 42.84
CA GLU A 663 20.89 -46.49 42.44
C GLU A 663 22.12 -46.62 41.53
N GLY A 664 22.43 -45.63 40.68
CA GLY A 664 23.68 -45.59 39.90
C GLY A 664 24.95 -45.42 40.75
N ILE A 665 24.83 -44.80 41.94
CA ILE A 665 25.92 -44.67 42.92
C ILE A 665 26.06 -45.95 43.78
N GLU A 666 24.98 -46.72 43.97
CA GLU A 666 25.05 -48.03 44.64
C GLU A 666 25.50 -49.15 43.69
N LEU A 667 25.13 -49.15 42.40
CA LEU A 667 25.65 -50.12 41.43
C LEU A 667 27.16 -49.95 41.16
N SER A 668 27.66 -48.71 41.15
CA SER A 668 29.10 -48.44 41.02
C SER A 668 29.92 -48.81 42.27
N ARG A 669 29.28 -49.06 43.42
CA ARG A 669 29.94 -49.58 44.63
C ARG A 669 29.98 -51.11 44.72
N ILE A 670 29.22 -51.82 43.88
CA ILE A 670 29.15 -53.29 43.88
C ILE A 670 30.11 -53.89 42.82
N GLU A 671 30.55 -53.13 41.82
CA GLU A 671 31.48 -53.61 40.78
C GLU A 671 32.97 -53.53 41.14
N ASP A 672 33.36 -52.92 42.27
CA ASP A 672 34.78 -52.69 42.64
C ASP A 672 35.42 -53.79 43.53
N HIS A 673 34.89 -55.01 43.51
CA HIS A 673 35.51 -56.17 44.18
C HIS A 673 35.73 -57.36 43.24
N GLN A 674 36.75 -57.27 42.38
CA GLN A 674 37.65 -58.41 42.11
C GLN A 674 38.96 -58.00 41.40
N HIS A 675 40.05 -58.07 42.17
CA HIS A 675 41.38 -58.61 41.86
C HIS A 675 42.09 -58.27 40.53
N PHE A 676 43.21 -57.55 40.63
CA PHE A 676 44.59 -57.84 40.15
C PHE A 676 45.37 -56.52 40.36
N GLY A 677 46.53 -56.41 41.02
CA GLY A 677 47.66 -57.31 41.11
C GLY A 677 48.88 -56.63 40.45
N GLY A 678 49.67 -55.89 41.22
CA GLY A 678 51.11 -55.65 40.97
C GLY A 678 51.55 -54.36 40.25
N TYR A 679 52.17 -53.46 41.03
CA TYR A 679 53.56 -52.94 40.88
C TYR A 679 53.74 -51.45 41.25
N SER A 680 54.28 -51.29 42.47
CA SER A 680 55.22 -50.31 43.05
C SER A 680 55.63 -48.99 42.34
N MET A 681 55.43 -47.90 43.10
CA MET A 681 56.26 -46.71 43.40
C MET A 681 56.70 -45.72 42.30
N SER A 682 56.29 -44.45 42.46
CA SER A 682 57.11 -43.42 43.14
C SER A 682 56.38 -42.08 43.29
N ASN A 683 56.55 -41.46 44.47
CA ASN A 683 56.04 -40.14 44.86
C ASN A 683 56.84 -39.01 44.20
N THR A 684 56.17 -37.93 43.75
CA THR A 684 56.59 -36.54 44.06
C THR A 684 55.47 -35.53 43.77
N PHE A 685 55.04 -34.79 44.80
CA PHE A 685 54.38 -33.47 44.68
C PHE A 685 55.46 -32.40 44.41
N PRO A 686 55.11 -31.25 43.80
CA PRO A 686 54.91 -30.07 44.66
C PRO A 686 53.72 -29.17 44.25
N ALA A 687 53.15 -28.56 45.29
CA ALA A 687 52.27 -27.40 45.23
C ALA A 687 53.05 -26.10 44.94
N ILE A 688 52.39 -25.08 44.38
CA ILE A 688 52.60 -23.61 44.47
C ILE A 688 51.39 -22.98 43.76
N SER A 689 50.34 -22.55 44.48
CA SER A 689 50.08 -21.23 45.11
C SER A 689 49.79 -20.07 44.16
N CYS A 690 48.58 -19.53 44.34
CA CYS A 690 48.02 -18.21 44.00
C CYS A 690 48.97 -17.08 43.62
N GLN A 691 48.56 -16.26 42.65
CA GLN A 691 48.69 -14.80 42.75
C GLN A 691 47.49 -14.08 42.12
N THR A 692 46.94 -13.17 42.90
CA THR A 692 45.91 -12.16 42.62
C THR A 692 46.54 -10.82 42.21
N PHE A 693 45.66 -9.93 41.73
CA PHE A 693 45.80 -8.50 41.43
C PHE A 693 46.45 -8.16 40.08
N SER A 694 45.87 -7.28 39.28
CA SER A 694 45.09 -6.07 39.60
C SER A 694 43.94 -5.81 38.63
#